data_AF-A0A9X1WUX7-F1
#
_entry.id   AF-A0A9X1WUX7-F1
#
_cell.length_a   1.000
_cell.length_b   1.000
_cell.length_c   1.000
_cell.angle_alpha   90.00
_cell.angle_beta   90.00
_cell.angle_gamma   90.00
#
_symmetry.space_group_name_H-M   'P 1'
#
loop_
_entity.id
_entity.type
_entity.pdbx_description
1 polymer ?
#
loop_
_entity_poly.entity_id
_entity_poly.type
_entity_poly.pdbx_seq_one_letter_code
_entity_poly.pdbx_strand_id
1 'polypeptide(L)'
;MRRFRVLLLSILLVFAQLIQTGAMSKLTPTAHALNDGLALTPPMGWNSWNKFGGNIDQWKIMSMADAMVENGMKDAGYEYINIDDNWMAGTRDANGDLVPDPIRFPDGIKGVADYVHSKGLKLGIYSSNGTKTCMGLPASQGNEERDAAKFAEWGVDYLKYDFCYNERPTTYAPDIDKIVISDGKNIKTYEAESPDNTLVGDARIAGSKVGYIGNNSGELIFNKINTPAAGNYTLTIYYHNGDASRNLYVSVNGGTGEEYTLPSSGSWNTAATYPIQVALKQGENTIKFYNPEDGSKISAQQYGAMRDALEATERQIMFSICEWGANKPWLWGPSVGHLWRTTGDISDNWDSMTSILDQNAVLAQYAGPGHWNDPDMLEVGNGGMTDTEYRAHFSLWSMMAAPLIAGNDITAMTDATKEILLNKEVIAIDQDPAGIQGSKISEDGDHEVWVKPLANGDKAVLFFNRSQASTTMSLNISDLGLKKAPVYVVRDLWEHSESAATSVISAAVASHGAAMFKVHPGTPNMAQPATDLTITSDPYVEAGQTSKVSMTFTNNGRIAIEKIAIQLQIPDGWTAAPGTPTSFHNLPPEKSITMTWDMTVPGDANPAVYDIHANADFHYGNNKGQKQAANQIRVFTAPPSTDTYLSDISWLESTNGWGPVEKDMSNGESGSGDGKVITIDGTTYEKGLGVHAESAISYYIGGKLSEFKADVGMDDEAGDHGSVVFQVWADGNKIYDSGILYGSSPLQHVDVDLTGAKMLKLVVTNSGDGNAYDHADWAGAKIIYNTNP
;
A
#
# COMPACT_ATOMS: atom_id res chain seq x y z
N MET A 1 -0.03 23.19 -74.37
CA MET A 1 0.00 21.71 -74.42
C MET A 1 1.14 21.22 -73.55
N ARG A 2 0.85 20.78 -72.32
CA ARG A 2 1.87 20.38 -71.32
C ARG A 2 1.37 19.13 -70.58
N ARG A 3 1.97 17.97 -70.86
CA ARG A 3 1.79 16.72 -70.12
C ARG A 3 3.11 15.94 -70.08
N PHE A 4 3.30 15.24 -68.96
CA PHE A 4 4.34 14.27 -68.59
C PHE A 4 5.69 14.77 -68.05
N ARG A 5 5.71 15.05 -66.74
CA ARG A 5 6.87 14.87 -65.83
C ARG A 5 6.37 14.55 -64.41
N VAL A 6 6.28 13.25 -64.06
CA VAL A 6 6.31 12.72 -62.69
C VAL A 6 6.96 11.34 -62.78
N LEU A 7 8.26 11.24 -62.51
CA LEU A 7 8.92 10.00 -62.08
C LEU A 7 10.37 10.32 -61.63
N LEU A 8 10.77 9.77 -60.47
CA LEU A 8 12.11 9.72 -59.86
C LEU A 8 12.76 11.03 -59.37
N LEU A 9 12.42 11.45 -58.15
CA LEU A 9 13.33 12.16 -57.24
C LEU A 9 12.75 12.24 -55.81
N SER A 10 12.62 11.08 -55.12
CA SER A 10 12.15 11.05 -53.72
C SER A 10 12.69 9.89 -52.87
N ILE A 11 13.78 9.20 -53.25
CA ILE A 11 14.27 8.00 -52.53
C ILE A 11 15.61 8.21 -51.79
N LEU A 12 16.20 9.41 -51.78
CA LEU A 12 17.58 9.56 -51.27
C LEU A 12 17.84 10.75 -50.33
N LEU A 13 16.84 11.16 -49.54
CA LEU A 13 17.03 12.24 -48.54
C LEU A 13 16.20 12.11 -47.26
N VAL A 14 15.86 10.88 -46.84
CA VAL A 14 15.34 10.59 -45.47
C VAL A 14 16.20 9.54 -44.74
N PHE A 15 17.21 8.96 -45.40
CA PHE A 15 18.16 8.01 -44.81
C PHE A 15 19.46 8.69 -44.36
N ALA A 16 19.37 9.79 -43.60
CA ALA A 16 20.53 10.40 -42.94
C ALA A 16 20.14 11.36 -41.81
N GLN A 17 19.19 10.95 -40.95
CA GLN A 17 18.96 11.56 -39.63
C GLN A 17 18.18 10.58 -38.76
N LEU A 18 18.78 9.40 -38.56
CA LEU A 18 18.30 8.37 -37.64
C LEU A 18 19.52 7.61 -37.11
N ILE A 19 20.52 8.36 -36.63
CA ILE A 19 21.67 7.83 -35.91
C ILE A 19 22.02 8.85 -34.81
N GLN A 20 21.13 9.01 -33.81
CA GLN A 20 21.46 9.55 -32.49
C GLN A 20 20.25 9.42 -31.55
N THR A 21 20.04 8.19 -31.07
CA THR A 21 19.61 7.80 -29.71
C THR A 21 19.46 6.28 -29.73
N GLY A 22 20.61 5.60 -29.78
CA GLY A 22 20.68 4.16 -29.58
C GLY A 22 20.41 3.80 -28.12
N ALA A 23 19.18 4.01 -27.67
CA ALA A 23 18.58 3.23 -26.60
C ALA A 23 17.64 2.25 -27.29
N MET A 24 18.19 1.13 -27.78
CA MET A 24 17.37 -0.07 -27.87
C MET A 24 17.05 -0.45 -26.42
N SER A 25 15.97 0.15 -25.91
CA SER A 25 15.19 -0.46 -24.85
C SER A 25 14.95 -1.90 -25.32
N LYS A 26 15.55 -2.87 -24.62
CA LYS A 26 15.03 -4.22 -24.66
C LYS A 26 13.57 -4.06 -24.25
N LEU A 27 12.66 -4.19 -25.21
CA LEU A 27 11.25 -4.42 -24.93
C LEU A 27 11.23 -5.68 -24.06
N THR A 28 11.17 -5.49 -22.74
CA THR A 28 10.74 -6.53 -21.82
C THR A 28 9.40 -7.00 -22.35
N PRO A 29 9.20 -8.31 -22.59
CA PRO A 29 7.87 -8.80 -22.95
C PRO A 29 6.91 -8.34 -21.85
N THR A 30 5.96 -7.47 -22.17
CA THR A 30 4.86 -7.17 -21.26
C THR A 30 4.09 -8.47 -21.06
N ALA A 31 4.09 -9.01 -19.85
CA ALA A 31 3.28 -10.16 -19.50
C ALA A 31 1.82 -9.87 -19.87
N HIS A 32 1.17 -10.80 -20.56
CA HIS A 32 -0.23 -10.66 -20.96
C HIS A 32 -1.13 -11.31 -19.91
N ALA A 33 -2.30 -10.70 -19.69
CA ALA A 33 -3.35 -11.23 -18.83
C ALA A 33 -3.76 -12.67 -19.23
N LEU A 34 -4.23 -13.44 -18.25
CA LEU A 34 -4.95 -14.70 -18.52
C LEU A 34 -6.19 -14.42 -19.38
N ASN A 35 -6.50 -15.31 -20.32
CA ASN A 35 -7.58 -15.14 -21.29
C ASN A 35 -8.70 -16.16 -21.09
N ASP A 36 -9.17 -16.27 -19.85
CA ASP A 36 -10.26 -17.16 -19.41
C ASP A 36 -11.58 -16.42 -19.16
N GLY A 37 -11.56 -15.09 -19.14
CA GLY A 37 -12.74 -14.24 -19.00
C GLY A 37 -13.12 -13.94 -17.54
N LEU A 38 -12.26 -14.28 -16.58
CA LEU A 38 -12.40 -13.88 -15.19
C LEU A 38 -11.82 -12.47 -14.95
N ALA A 39 -12.21 -11.85 -13.83
CA ALA A 39 -11.72 -10.55 -13.39
C ALA A 39 -11.78 -9.42 -14.44
N LEU A 40 -12.79 -9.40 -15.33
CA LEU A 40 -12.94 -8.31 -16.31
C LEU A 40 -13.14 -6.93 -15.64
N THR A 41 -13.64 -6.94 -14.41
CA THR A 41 -13.61 -5.85 -13.44
C THR A 41 -13.00 -6.38 -12.13
N PRO A 42 -12.55 -5.52 -11.20
CA PRO A 42 -12.00 -5.96 -9.93
C PRO A 42 -13.02 -6.83 -9.16
N PRO A 43 -12.62 -7.94 -8.51
CA PRO A 43 -13.54 -8.79 -7.79
C PRO A 43 -14.11 -8.09 -6.54
N MET A 44 -15.38 -8.34 -6.24
CA MET A 44 -16.06 -7.79 -5.07
C MET A 44 -16.58 -8.92 -4.17
N GLY A 45 -16.35 -8.82 -2.86
CA GLY A 45 -16.72 -9.88 -1.94
C GLY A 45 -16.45 -9.56 -0.47
N TRP A 46 -16.26 -10.62 0.30
CA TRP A 46 -15.98 -10.56 1.73
C TRP A 46 -14.94 -11.62 2.10
N ASN A 47 -14.08 -11.33 3.07
CA ASN A 47 -13.08 -12.27 3.60
C ASN A 47 -13.14 -12.30 5.13
N SER A 48 -12.92 -13.48 5.72
CA SER A 48 -13.04 -13.71 7.16
C SER A 48 -11.92 -13.13 8.04
N TRP A 49 -10.76 -12.80 7.48
CA TRP A 49 -9.52 -12.62 8.25
C TRP A 49 -9.51 -11.39 9.16
N ASN A 50 -9.73 -10.18 8.63
CA ASN A 50 -9.55 -8.94 9.41
C ASN A 50 -10.41 -8.92 10.68
N LYS A 51 -11.65 -9.43 10.60
CA LYS A 51 -12.54 -9.49 11.76
C LYS A 51 -12.35 -10.71 12.66
N PHE A 52 -12.20 -11.89 12.07
CA PHE A 52 -12.29 -13.15 12.83
C PHE A 52 -10.96 -13.86 13.02
N GLY A 53 -9.90 -13.48 12.29
CA GLY A 53 -8.64 -14.21 12.22
C GLY A 53 -8.91 -15.70 11.99
N GLY A 54 -8.22 -16.54 12.76
CA GLY A 54 -8.46 -17.99 12.74
C GLY A 54 -9.75 -18.48 13.43
N ASN A 55 -10.57 -17.62 14.05
CA ASN A 55 -11.79 -18.01 14.76
C ASN A 55 -12.99 -18.19 13.82
N ILE A 56 -12.83 -19.08 12.84
CA ILE A 56 -13.83 -19.36 11.81
C ILE A 56 -14.40 -20.77 11.93
N ASP A 57 -15.65 -20.91 11.51
CA ASP A 57 -16.36 -22.18 11.36
C ASP A 57 -17.41 -22.04 10.25
N GLN A 58 -17.97 -23.15 9.79
CA GLN A 58 -18.94 -23.15 8.70
C GLN A 58 -20.17 -22.29 8.99
N TRP A 59 -20.63 -22.19 10.24
CA TRP A 59 -21.83 -21.43 10.59
C TRP A 59 -21.57 -19.94 10.49
N LYS A 60 -20.40 -19.46 10.92
CA LYS A 60 -19.99 -18.07 10.70
C LYS A 60 -19.95 -17.76 9.21
N ILE A 61 -19.27 -18.59 8.40
CA ILE A 61 -19.19 -18.38 6.95
C ILE A 61 -20.58 -18.35 6.29
N MET A 62 -21.44 -19.30 6.63
CA MET A 62 -22.83 -19.34 6.12
C MET A 62 -23.63 -18.12 6.55
N SER A 63 -23.44 -17.63 7.78
CA SER A 63 -24.12 -16.41 8.26
C SER A 63 -23.67 -15.15 7.52
N MET A 64 -22.40 -15.07 7.09
CA MET A 64 -21.93 -13.98 6.23
C MET A 64 -22.55 -14.05 4.84
N ALA A 65 -22.69 -15.26 4.28
CA ALA A 65 -23.40 -15.47 3.02
C ALA A 65 -24.88 -15.04 3.11
N ASP A 66 -25.55 -15.34 4.22
CA ASP A 66 -26.92 -14.87 4.48
C ASP A 66 -26.98 -13.35 4.60
N ALA A 67 -26.10 -12.77 5.42
CA ALA A 67 -26.03 -11.32 5.62
C ALA A 67 -25.78 -10.58 4.30
N MET A 68 -24.84 -11.04 3.46
CA MET A 68 -24.54 -10.42 2.16
C MET A 68 -25.75 -10.34 1.24
N VAL A 69 -26.66 -11.33 1.31
CA VAL A 69 -27.94 -11.29 0.58
C VAL A 69 -28.94 -10.36 1.26
N GLU A 70 -29.09 -10.46 2.58
CA GLU A 70 -30.12 -9.75 3.34
C GLU A 70 -29.88 -8.25 3.47
N ASN A 71 -28.62 -7.83 3.56
CA ASN A 71 -28.25 -6.43 3.79
C ASN A 71 -28.04 -5.61 2.51
N GLY A 72 -28.21 -6.22 1.32
CA GLY A 72 -28.12 -5.57 0.02
C GLY A 72 -26.72 -5.53 -0.62
N MET A 73 -25.70 -6.10 0.01
CA MET A 73 -24.34 -6.18 -0.57
C MET A 73 -24.35 -6.96 -1.89
N LYS A 74 -25.06 -8.09 -1.97
CA LYS A 74 -25.19 -8.83 -3.22
C LYS A 74 -25.77 -7.97 -4.35
N ASP A 75 -26.79 -7.16 -4.06
CA ASP A 75 -27.41 -6.25 -5.02
C ASP A 75 -26.52 -5.05 -5.39
N ALA A 76 -25.49 -4.77 -4.59
CA ALA A 76 -24.47 -3.78 -4.87
C ALA A 76 -23.31 -4.34 -5.72
N GLY A 77 -23.15 -5.66 -5.79
CA GLY A 77 -22.16 -6.34 -6.66
C GLY A 77 -21.24 -7.34 -5.94
N TYR A 78 -21.29 -7.41 -4.62
CA TYR A 78 -20.48 -8.34 -3.84
C TYR A 78 -20.92 -9.79 -4.09
N GLU A 79 -20.02 -10.65 -4.57
CA GLU A 79 -20.37 -12.02 -4.96
C GLU A 79 -19.51 -13.11 -4.32
N TYR A 80 -18.31 -12.80 -3.83
CA TYR A 80 -17.41 -13.80 -3.21
C TYR A 80 -17.53 -13.83 -1.68
N ILE A 81 -17.68 -15.02 -1.11
CA ILE A 81 -17.49 -15.32 0.31
C ILE A 81 -16.18 -16.09 0.45
N ASN A 82 -15.12 -15.43 0.88
CA ASN A 82 -13.77 -15.99 0.95
C ASN A 82 -13.48 -16.49 2.38
N ILE A 83 -13.21 -17.79 2.49
CA ILE A 83 -12.70 -18.41 3.72
C ILE A 83 -11.18 -18.21 3.74
N ASP A 84 -10.67 -17.56 4.78
CA ASP A 84 -9.23 -17.35 4.97
C ASP A 84 -8.57 -18.49 5.78
N ASP A 85 -7.37 -18.27 6.32
CA ASP A 85 -6.58 -19.30 7.01
C ASP A 85 -7.36 -19.95 8.18
N ASN A 86 -6.89 -21.13 8.59
CA ASN A 86 -7.45 -21.95 9.65
C ASN A 86 -8.79 -22.61 9.29
N TRP A 87 -9.03 -23.05 8.06
CA TRP A 87 -10.21 -23.88 7.75
C TRP A 87 -9.91 -25.39 7.78
N MET A 88 -8.66 -25.77 7.57
CA MET A 88 -8.20 -27.16 7.49
C MET A 88 -7.86 -27.76 8.85
N ALA A 89 -7.84 -29.10 8.90
CA ALA A 89 -7.26 -29.87 10.00
C ALA A 89 -5.72 -29.71 10.02
N GLY A 90 -5.12 -29.98 11.18
CA GLY A 90 -3.66 -29.83 11.37
C GLY A 90 -2.77 -30.79 10.56
N THR A 91 -3.34 -31.80 9.91
CA THR A 91 -2.63 -32.76 9.08
C THR A 91 -3.44 -33.14 7.85
N ARG A 92 -2.75 -33.47 6.75
CA ARG A 92 -3.33 -34.13 5.59
C ARG A 92 -3.81 -35.54 5.95
N ASP A 93 -4.72 -36.11 5.16
CA ASP A 93 -5.17 -37.50 5.35
C ASP A 93 -4.12 -38.53 4.89
N ALA A 94 -4.48 -39.81 4.98
CA ALA A 94 -3.61 -40.92 4.57
C ALA A 94 -3.31 -40.95 3.05
N ASN A 95 -4.13 -40.30 2.23
CA ASN A 95 -3.87 -40.16 0.79
C ASN A 95 -2.94 -38.98 0.51
N GLY A 96 -2.79 -38.05 1.45
CA GLY A 96 -2.04 -36.80 1.31
C GLY A 96 -2.94 -35.59 0.96
N ASP A 97 -4.26 -35.73 1.07
CA ASP A 97 -5.20 -34.66 0.72
C ASP A 97 -5.42 -33.69 1.88
N LEU A 98 -5.72 -32.42 1.56
CA LEU A 98 -6.20 -31.46 2.54
C LEU A 98 -7.55 -31.91 3.10
N VAL A 99 -7.71 -31.76 4.41
CA VAL A 99 -8.92 -32.17 5.14
C VAL A 99 -9.52 -30.93 5.80
N PRO A 100 -10.79 -30.58 5.53
CA PRO A 100 -11.49 -29.55 6.32
C PRO A 100 -11.54 -29.98 7.79
N ASP A 101 -11.34 -29.05 8.72
CA ASP A 101 -11.41 -29.40 10.15
C ASP A 101 -12.81 -29.97 10.49
N PRO A 102 -12.92 -31.20 11.01
CA PRO A 102 -14.22 -31.87 11.15
C PRO A 102 -15.10 -31.29 12.27
N ILE A 103 -14.54 -30.46 13.16
CA ILE A 103 -15.30 -29.80 14.23
C ILE A 103 -15.85 -28.47 13.71
N ARG A 104 -15.03 -27.72 12.97
CA ARG A 104 -15.38 -26.38 12.47
C ARG A 104 -16.13 -26.42 11.15
N PHE A 105 -15.88 -27.45 10.33
CA PHE A 105 -16.49 -27.68 9.03
C PHE A 105 -17.01 -29.14 8.94
N PRO A 106 -17.96 -29.54 9.80
CA PRO A 106 -18.51 -30.91 9.82
C PRO A 106 -19.16 -31.35 8.49
N ASP A 107 -19.66 -30.41 7.67
CA ASP A 107 -20.20 -30.70 6.33
C ASP A 107 -19.13 -30.68 5.22
N GLY A 108 -17.87 -30.42 5.59
CA GLY A 108 -16.76 -30.18 4.69
C GLY A 108 -16.92 -28.90 3.86
N ILE A 109 -15.88 -28.52 3.12
CA ILE A 109 -15.92 -27.32 2.27
C ILE A 109 -16.97 -27.43 1.18
N LYS A 110 -17.19 -28.64 0.63
CA LYS A 110 -18.25 -28.85 -0.36
C LYS A 110 -19.64 -28.47 0.17
N GLY A 111 -19.97 -28.83 1.42
CA GLY A 111 -21.24 -28.45 2.03
C GLY A 111 -21.40 -26.94 2.17
N VAL A 112 -20.31 -26.24 2.52
CA VAL A 112 -20.28 -24.77 2.58
C VAL A 112 -20.44 -24.16 1.17
N ALA A 113 -19.75 -24.68 0.17
CA ALA A 113 -19.83 -24.22 -1.21
C ALA A 113 -21.25 -24.38 -1.75
N ASP A 114 -21.86 -25.57 -1.60
CA ASP A 114 -23.23 -25.84 -2.00
C ASP A 114 -24.22 -24.85 -1.31
N TYR A 115 -24.00 -24.51 -0.04
CA TYR A 115 -24.80 -23.50 0.67
C TYR A 115 -24.62 -22.10 0.08
N VAL A 116 -23.38 -21.64 -0.09
CA VAL A 116 -23.07 -20.31 -0.65
C VAL A 116 -23.61 -20.18 -2.08
N HIS A 117 -23.46 -21.21 -2.90
CA HIS A 117 -24.03 -21.27 -4.26
C HIS A 117 -25.56 -21.24 -4.25
N SER A 118 -26.22 -21.86 -3.26
CA SER A 118 -27.68 -21.79 -3.12
C SER A 118 -28.19 -20.36 -2.86
N LYS A 119 -27.33 -19.48 -2.33
CA LYS A 119 -27.59 -18.05 -2.15
C LYS A 119 -27.26 -17.24 -3.41
N GLY A 120 -26.77 -17.89 -4.47
CA GLY A 120 -26.31 -17.27 -5.71
C GLY A 120 -25.07 -16.40 -5.50
N LEU A 121 -24.20 -16.80 -4.57
CA LEU A 121 -22.87 -16.26 -4.31
C LEU A 121 -21.82 -17.29 -4.74
N LYS A 122 -20.54 -16.93 -4.66
CA LYS A 122 -19.37 -17.75 -4.99
C LYS A 122 -18.53 -17.98 -3.74
N LEU A 123 -17.89 -19.15 -3.62
CA LEU A 123 -17.06 -19.48 -2.46
C LEU A 123 -15.57 -19.34 -2.81
N GLY A 124 -14.84 -18.60 -1.99
CA GLY A 124 -13.38 -18.59 -2.01
C GLY A 124 -12.75 -19.41 -0.88
N ILE A 125 -11.54 -19.87 -1.11
CA ILE A 125 -10.72 -20.58 -0.13
C ILE A 125 -9.30 -20.01 -0.09
N TYR A 126 -8.56 -20.39 0.93
CA TYR A 126 -7.18 -19.96 1.17
C TYR A 126 -6.22 -21.15 1.25
N SER A 127 -5.02 -20.96 0.70
CA SER A 127 -3.82 -21.78 0.95
C SER A 127 -2.56 -20.92 0.81
N SER A 128 -1.37 -21.50 0.94
CA SER A 128 -0.08 -20.81 0.74
C SER A 128 0.78 -21.49 -0.32
N ASN A 129 1.53 -20.69 -1.07
CA ASN A 129 2.71 -21.11 -1.84
C ASN A 129 3.90 -21.36 -0.90
N GLY A 130 3.66 -22.18 0.10
CA GLY A 130 4.66 -22.65 1.04
C GLY A 130 4.33 -24.03 1.56
N THR A 131 5.23 -24.55 2.39
CA THR A 131 5.03 -25.86 3.06
C THR A 131 3.93 -25.80 4.12
N LYS A 132 3.63 -24.60 4.62
CA LYS A 132 2.57 -24.31 5.57
C LYS A 132 1.88 -22.99 5.28
N THR A 133 0.68 -22.81 5.80
CA THR A 133 -0.02 -21.52 5.84
C THR A 133 0.63 -20.59 6.85
N CYS A 134 0.23 -19.32 6.90
CA CYS A 134 0.75 -18.38 7.90
C CYS A 134 0.43 -18.81 9.34
N MET A 135 -0.67 -19.51 9.58
CA MET A 135 -0.98 -20.16 10.87
C MET A 135 -0.27 -21.51 11.10
N GLY A 136 0.65 -21.91 10.23
CA GLY A 136 1.45 -23.12 10.38
C GLY A 136 0.69 -24.42 10.05
N LEU A 137 -0.42 -24.35 9.32
CA LEU A 137 -1.23 -25.49 8.89
C LEU A 137 -0.76 -26.03 7.52
N PRO A 138 -1.19 -27.23 7.09
CA PRO A 138 -0.80 -27.76 5.78
C PRO A 138 -1.15 -26.80 4.63
N ALA A 139 -0.19 -26.53 3.74
CA ALA A 139 -0.38 -25.72 2.53
C ALA A 139 0.04 -26.46 1.25
N SER A 140 0.03 -25.79 0.10
CA SER A 140 -0.03 -26.46 -1.21
C SER A 140 1.27 -26.52 -2.00
N GLN A 141 2.37 -25.95 -1.52
CA GLN A 141 3.64 -26.05 -2.25
C GLN A 141 4.06 -27.52 -2.43
N GLY A 142 4.34 -27.92 -3.67
CA GLY A 142 4.63 -29.31 -4.05
C GLY A 142 3.41 -30.25 -4.08
N ASN A 143 2.20 -29.75 -3.81
CA ASN A 143 0.94 -30.49 -3.84
C ASN A 143 -0.11 -29.77 -4.73
N GLU A 144 0.32 -28.91 -5.64
CA GLU A 144 -0.53 -27.98 -6.39
C GLU A 144 -1.62 -28.71 -7.19
N GLU A 145 -1.25 -29.70 -8.00
CA GLU A 145 -2.21 -30.50 -8.80
C GLU A 145 -3.27 -31.18 -7.94
N ARG A 146 -2.86 -31.74 -6.81
CA ARG A 146 -3.73 -32.46 -5.89
C ARG A 146 -4.71 -31.51 -5.20
N ASP A 147 -4.19 -30.41 -4.65
CA ASP A 147 -5.00 -29.47 -3.89
C ASP A 147 -5.95 -28.70 -4.81
N ALA A 148 -5.50 -28.31 -6.02
CA ALA A 148 -6.36 -27.72 -7.04
C ALA A 148 -7.53 -28.66 -7.40
N ALA A 149 -7.27 -29.96 -7.59
CA ALA A 149 -8.32 -30.94 -7.84
C ALA A 149 -9.32 -31.04 -6.68
N LYS A 150 -8.86 -30.97 -5.42
CA LYS A 150 -9.76 -30.92 -4.25
C LYS A 150 -10.60 -29.64 -4.22
N PHE A 151 -10.02 -28.48 -4.50
CA PHE A 151 -10.76 -27.22 -4.56
C PHE A 151 -11.85 -27.26 -5.63
N ALA A 152 -11.53 -27.79 -6.82
CA ALA A 152 -12.50 -27.97 -7.88
C ALA A 152 -13.61 -28.98 -7.53
N GLU A 153 -13.26 -30.11 -6.91
CA GLU A 153 -14.23 -31.11 -6.41
C GLU A 153 -15.20 -30.52 -5.38
N TRP A 154 -14.71 -29.66 -4.49
CA TRP A 154 -15.54 -28.99 -3.49
C TRP A 154 -16.37 -27.83 -4.03
N GLY A 155 -16.14 -27.40 -5.27
CA GLY A 155 -16.89 -26.30 -5.87
C GLY A 155 -16.37 -24.91 -5.48
N VAL A 156 -15.09 -24.77 -5.17
CA VAL A 156 -14.45 -23.46 -4.93
C VAL A 156 -14.42 -22.64 -6.23
N ASP A 157 -14.63 -21.33 -6.12
CA ASP A 157 -14.64 -20.37 -7.24
C ASP A 157 -13.51 -19.33 -7.16
N TYR A 158 -12.81 -19.26 -6.03
CA TYR A 158 -11.74 -18.30 -5.77
C TYR A 158 -10.66 -18.92 -4.88
N LEU A 159 -9.39 -18.69 -5.17
CA LEU A 159 -8.26 -19.07 -4.34
C LEU A 159 -7.41 -17.83 -4.00
N LYS A 160 -7.34 -17.48 -2.71
CA LYS A 160 -6.26 -16.64 -2.15
C LYS A 160 -5.05 -17.54 -1.88
N TYR A 161 -3.90 -17.18 -2.43
CA TYR A 161 -2.71 -18.03 -2.37
C TYR A 161 -1.50 -17.26 -1.81
N ASP A 162 -1.22 -17.51 -0.53
CA ASP A 162 -0.22 -16.81 0.29
C ASP A 162 1.23 -17.19 -0.04
N PHE A 163 2.18 -16.67 0.74
CA PHE A 163 3.62 -16.86 0.56
C PHE A 163 4.37 -17.25 1.86
N CYS A 164 3.67 -17.46 2.98
CA CYS A 164 4.26 -17.96 4.22
C CYS A 164 4.90 -19.34 4.05
N TYR A 165 6.04 -19.58 4.71
CA TYR A 165 6.82 -20.83 4.64
C TYR A 165 7.16 -21.27 3.21
N ASN A 166 7.31 -20.31 2.28
CA ASN A 166 7.78 -20.57 0.92
C ASN A 166 9.19 -21.16 0.94
N GLU A 167 9.33 -22.39 0.43
CA GLU A 167 10.64 -22.97 0.16
C GLU A 167 11.09 -22.58 -1.24
N ARG A 168 12.22 -21.89 -1.36
CA ARG A 168 12.77 -21.51 -2.66
C ARG A 168 13.58 -22.67 -3.26
N PRO A 169 13.49 -22.89 -4.58
CA PRO A 169 14.42 -23.78 -5.26
C PRO A 169 15.83 -23.21 -5.13
N THR A 170 16.82 -24.09 -4.97
CA THR A 170 18.22 -23.65 -4.95
C THR A 170 18.60 -23.00 -6.29
N THR A 171 19.31 -21.89 -6.22
CA THR A 171 19.93 -21.25 -7.38
C THR A 171 21.44 -21.49 -7.43
N TYR A 172 21.93 -22.58 -6.81
CA TYR A 172 23.31 -22.97 -7.02
C TYR A 172 23.54 -23.37 -8.49
N ALA A 173 24.59 -22.83 -9.09
CA ALA A 173 25.12 -23.28 -10.36
C ALA A 173 25.65 -24.72 -10.26
N PRO A 174 25.98 -25.37 -11.38
CA PRO A 174 26.78 -26.58 -11.36
C PRO A 174 28.14 -26.37 -10.68
N ASP A 175 28.72 -27.45 -10.14
CA ASP A 175 30.09 -27.39 -9.65
C ASP A 175 31.05 -27.30 -10.84
N ILE A 176 32.04 -26.41 -10.75
CA ILE A 176 32.94 -26.10 -11.84
C ILE A 176 34.27 -26.82 -11.60
N ASP A 177 34.66 -27.69 -12.53
CA ASP A 177 35.96 -28.39 -12.52
C ASP A 177 37.04 -27.45 -13.06
N LYS A 178 36.84 -26.96 -14.30
CA LYS A 178 37.82 -26.10 -14.97
C LYS A 178 37.21 -25.37 -16.16
N ILE A 179 37.99 -24.46 -16.71
CA ILE A 179 37.71 -23.82 -17.99
C ILE A 179 38.83 -24.05 -19.00
N VAL A 180 38.44 -24.18 -20.26
CA VAL A 180 39.38 -24.24 -21.39
C VAL A 180 39.08 -23.08 -22.34
N ILE A 181 40.10 -22.25 -22.59
CA ILE A 181 40.04 -21.11 -23.51
C ILE A 181 40.74 -21.48 -24.81
N SER A 182 40.07 -21.29 -25.95
CA SER A 182 40.64 -21.52 -27.28
C SER A 182 40.26 -20.47 -28.33
N ASP A 183 41.23 -20.07 -29.15
CA ASP A 183 41.04 -19.27 -30.38
C ASP A 183 41.02 -20.14 -31.67
N GLY A 184 40.89 -21.47 -31.51
CA GLY A 184 40.98 -22.44 -32.60
C GLY A 184 42.40 -22.85 -33.00
N LYS A 185 43.44 -22.21 -32.44
CA LYS A 185 44.86 -22.56 -32.66
C LYS A 185 45.60 -22.84 -31.35
N ASN A 186 45.37 -22.00 -30.36
CA ASN A 186 45.90 -22.06 -29.01
C ASN A 186 44.80 -22.60 -28.08
N ILE A 187 45.21 -23.45 -27.14
CA ILE A 187 44.33 -24.01 -26.11
C ILE A 187 45.04 -23.85 -24.77
N LYS A 188 44.36 -23.25 -23.78
CA LYS A 188 44.83 -23.16 -22.39
C LYS A 188 43.75 -23.61 -21.43
N THR A 189 44.17 -24.30 -20.37
CA THR A 189 43.31 -24.84 -19.32
C THR A 189 43.58 -24.09 -18.02
N TYR A 190 42.51 -23.80 -17.26
CA TYR A 190 42.57 -23.16 -15.96
C TYR A 190 41.67 -23.94 -14.99
N GLU A 191 42.28 -24.55 -13.97
CA GLU A 191 41.57 -25.31 -12.93
C GLU A 191 40.78 -24.36 -12.01
N ALA A 192 39.59 -24.76 -11.59
CA ALA A 192 38.70 -23.93 -10.77
C ALA A 192 39.22 -23.72 -9.35
N GLU A 193 39.80 -24.76 -8.76
CA GLU A 193 40.37 -24.80 -7.40
C GLU A 193 41.77 -24.18 -7.30
N SER A 194 42.29 -23.61 -8.39
CA SER A 194 43.60 -22.96 -8.42
C SER A 194 43.70 -21.85 -7.37
N PRO A 195 44.81 -21.74 -6.61
CA PRO A 195 45.02 -20.66 -5.65
C PRO A 195 45.16 -19.28 -6.30
N ASP A 196 45.30 -19.22 -7.64
CA ASP A 196 45.26 -17.96 -8.38
C ASP A 196 43.83 -17.40 -8.52
N ASN A 197 42.80 -18.23 -8.38
CA ASN A 197 41.40 -17.81 -8.49
C ASN A 197 40.90 -17.20 -7.18
N THR A 198 39.82 -16.44 -7.27
CA THR A 198 39.15 -15.85 -6.11
C THR A 198 37.82 -16.53 -5.88
N LEU A 199 37.59 -16.99 -4.65
CA LEU A 199 36.30 -17.49 -4.18
C LEU A 199 35.69 -16.44 -3.26
N VAL A 200 34.43 -16.10 -3.48
CA VAL A 200 33.67 -15.12 -2.69
C VAL A 200 32.45 -15.80 -2.10
N GLY A 201 32.05 -15.38 -0.89
CA GLY A 201 30.88 -15.90 -0.18
C GLY A 201 30.99 -17.40 0.08
N ASP A 202 29.94 -18.14 -0.24
CA ASP A 202 29.84 -19.58 0.05
C ASP A 202 30.62 -20.48 -0.92
N ALA A 203 31.12 -19.91 -2.03
CA ALA A 203 31.86 -20.67 -3.03
C ALA A 203 33.10 -21.30 -2.39
N ARG A 204 33.25 -22.62 -2.57
CA ARG A 204 34.33 -23.37 -1.91
C ARG A 204 34.78 -24.58 -2.71
N ILE A 205 36.02 -24.96 -2.45
CA ILE A 205 36.62 -26.17 -3.03
C ILE A 205 35.89 -27.40 -2.48
N ALA A 206 35.41 -28.25 -3.38
CA ALA A 206 34.68 -29.48 -3.12
C ALA A 206 35.38 -30.66 -3.83
N GLY A 207 36.59 -31.01 -3.38
CA GLY A 207 37.46 -31.97 -4.07
C GLY A 207 38.31 -31.28 -5.13
N SER A 208 38.25 -31.73 -6.39
CA SER A 208 38.94 -31.13 -7.54
C SER A 208 38.06 -30.14 -8.32
N LYS A 209 37.08 -29.53 -7.65
CA LYS A 209 36.09 -28.65 -8.25
C LYS A 209 35.71 -27.57 -7.25
N VAL A 210 35.09 -26.50 -7.74
CA VAL A 210 34.51 -25.45 -6.90
C VAL A 210 33.00 -25.54 -7.00
N GLY A 211 32.35 -25.67 -5.84
CA GLY A 211 30.89 -25.72 -5.72
C GLY A 211 30.33 -24.55 -4.92
N TYR A 212 29.02 -24.59 -4.65
CA TYR A 212 28.29 -23.55 -3.91
C TYR A 212 28.39 -22.15 -4.57
N ILE A 213 28.55 -22.13 -5.90
CA ILE A 213 28.49 -20.91 -6.72
C ILE A 213 27.03 -20.57 -6.93
N GLY A 214 26.60 -19.35 -6.61
CA GLY A 214 25.21 -18.88 -6.73
C GLY A 214 24.54 -18.57 -5.40
N ASN A 215 23.21 -18.61 -5.37
CA ASN A 215 22.39 -18.33 -4.19
C ASN A 215 22.64 -16.92 -3.60
N ASN A 216 22.89 -15.94 -4.48
CA ASN A 216 23.29 -14.56 -4.13
C ASN A 216 24.53 -14.44 -3.22
N SER A 217 25.33 -15.50 -3.06
CA SER A 217 26.47 -15.53 -2.13
C SER A 217 27.75 -15.99 -2.81
N GLY A 218 27.74 -17.19 -3.41
CA GLY A 218 28.95 -17.80 -3.93
C GLY A 218 29.35 -17.29 -5.31
N GLU A 219 30.61 -16.83 -5.45
CA GLU A 219 31.19 -16.50 -6.75
C GLU A 219 32.56 -17.17 -6.95
N LEU A 220 32.81 -17.65 -8.17
CA LEU A 220 34.12 -18.13 -8.61
C LEU A 220 34.68 -17.16 -9.66
N ILE A 221 35.84 -16.56 -9.39
CA ILE A 221 36.52 -15.66 -10.32
C ILE A 221 37.81 -16.30 -10.78
N PHE A 222 37.84 -16.67 -12.06
CA PHE A 222 39.07 -17.06 -12.74
C PHE A 222 39.92 -15.81 -13.01
N ASN A 223 41.08 -15.73 -12.37
CA ASN A 223 42.02 -14.64 -12.54
C ASN A 223 43.13 -15.00 -13.54
N LYS A 224 43.88 -14.00 -13.98
CA LYS A 224 45.12 -14.20 -14.78
C LYS A 224 44.89 -14.97 -16.09
N ILE A 225 43.70 -14.83 -16.69
CA ILE A 225 43.38 -15.46 -17.98
C ILE A 225 44.08 -14.69 -19.10
N ASN A 226 45.27 -15.18 -19.47
CA ASN A 226 46.17 -14.51 -20.39
C ASN A 226 45.99 -14.95 -21.86
N THR A 227 45.54 -14.03 -22.70
CA THR A 227 45.34 -14.25 -24.14
C THR A 227 46.36 -13.48 -25.00
N PRO A 228 46.80 -14.05 -26.14
CA PRO A 228 47.84 -13.43 -26.98
C PRO A 228 47.36 -12.22 -27.79
N ALA A 229 46.06 -12.13 -28.07
CA ALA A 229 45.43 -11.04 -28.84
C ALA A 229 43.98 -10.83 -28.38
N ALA A 230 43.45 -9.62 -28.56
CA ALA A 230 42.04 -9.37 -28.32
C ALA A 230 41.18 -10.07 -29.38
N GLY A 231 40.04 -10.64 -29.00
CA GLY A 231 39.15 -11.33 -29.93
C GLY A 231 38.11 -12.21 -29.25
N ASN A 232 37.37 -12.97 -30.07
CA ASN A 232 36.40 -13.96 -29.59
C ASN A 232 37.10 -15.29 -29.37
N TYR A 233 36.90 -15.85 -28.18
CA TYR A 233 37.43 -17.14 -27.77
C TYR A 233 36.28 -18.08 -27.43
N THR A 234 36.49 -19.36 -27.69
CA THR A 234 35.63 -20.41 -27.16
C THR A 234 36.06 -20.70 -25.73
N LEU A 235 35.16 -20.45 -24.77
CA LEU A 235 35.27 -20.85 -23.38
C LEU A 235 34.49 -22.16 -23.20
N THR A 236 35.20 -23.27 -23.00
CA THR A 236 34.57 -24.55 -22.66
C THR A 236 34.58 -24.73 -21.16
N ILE A 237 33.38 -24.78 -20.58
CA ILE A 237 33.17 -24.95 -19.14
C ILE A 237 33.06 -26.44 -18.85
N TYR A 238 33.93 -26.97 -17.99
CA TYR A 238 33.83 -28.33 -17.47
C TYR A 238 33.12 -28.27 -16.13
N TYR A 239 32.03 -29.02 -16.00
CA TYR A 239 31.15 -28.92 -14.85
C TYR A 239 30.55 -30.27 -14.45
N HIS A 240 30.04 -30.32 -13.21
CA HIS A 240 29.29 -31.44 -12.66
C HIS A 240 27.91 -30.96 -12.20
N ASN A 241 26.87 -31.65 -12.63
CA ASN A 241 25.49 -31.34 -12.29
C ASN A 241 24.69 -32.65 -12.13
N GLY A 242 24.43 -33.04 -10.89
CA GLY A 242 23.63 -34.24 -10.60
C GLY A 242 22.12 -34.01 -10.67
N ASP A 243 21.68 -32.76 -10.79
CA ASP A 243 20.26 -32.43 -10.87
C ASP A 243 19.82 -32.33 -12.33
N ALA A 244 18.60 -31.85 -12.56
CA ALA A 244 18.17 -31.34 -13.87
C ALA A 244 19.02 -30.12 -14.28
N SER A 245 18.61 -29.37 -15.30
CA SER A 245 19.39 -28.20 -15.74
C SER A 245 19.55 -27.15 -14.63
N ARG A 246 20.74 -26.58 -14.49
CA ARG A 246 21.06 -25.46 -13.58
C ARG A 246 21.63 -24.29 -14.35
N ASN A 247 21.39 -23.07 -13.88
CA ASN A 247 21.87 -21.86 -14.55
C ASN A 247 23.25 -21.41 -14.04
N LEU A 248 23.99 -20.75 -14.91
CA LEU A 248 25.30 -20.15 -14.61
C LEU A 248 25.39 -18.80 -15.34
N TYR A 249 25.70 -17.74 -14.60
CA TYR A 249 26.03 -16.44 -15.17
C TYR A 249 27.53 -16.31 -15.35
N VAL A 250 27.93 -15.85 -16.55
CA VAL A 250 29.33 -15.62 -16.90
C VAL A 250 29.55 -14.14 -17.20
N SER A 251 30.35 -13.48 -16.37
CA SER A 251 30.80 -12.09 -16.56
C SER A 251 32.27 -12.06 -16.92
N VAL A 252 32.61 -11.28 -17.95
CA VAL A 252 33.99 -11.14 -18.44
C VAL A 252 34.48 -9.73 -18.15
N ASN A 253 35.64 -9.61 -17.49
CA ASN A 253 36.29 -8.34 -17.17
C ASN A 253 35.38 -7.31 -16.47
N GLY A 254 34.45 -7.79 -15.61
CA GLY A 254 33.50 -6.93 -14.89
C GLY A 254 32.32 -6.41 -15.74
N GLY A 255 32.15 -6.91 -16.96
CA GLY A 255 30.99 -6.63 -17.80
C GLY A 255 29.70 -7.28 -17.27
N THR A 256 28.55 -6.96 -17.87
CA THR A 256 27.27 -7.61 -17.58
C THR A 256 27.38 -9.12 -17.78
N GLY A 257 26.89 -9.91 -16.81
CA GLY A 257 26.87 -11.37 -16.93
C GLY A 257 25.80 -11.86 -17.91
N GLU A 258 26.15 -12.88 -18.69
CA GLU A 258 25.21 -13.60 -19.55
C GLU A 258 24.79 -14.92 -18.90
N GLU A 259 23.49 -15.24 -18.94
CA GLU A 259 22.90 -16.47 -18.37
C GLU A 259 23.08 -17.65 -19.34
N TYR A 260 23.51 -18.79 -18.82
CA TYR A 260 23.62 -20.05 -19.54
C TYR A 260 22.94 -21.18 -18.74
N THR A 261 22.09 -21.97 -19.40
CA THR A 261 21.42 -23.13 -18.79
C THR A 261 22.21 -24.41 -19.10
N LEU A 262 22.87 -24.95 -18.09
CA LEU A 262 23.73 -26.13 -18.20
C LEU A 262 22.91 -27.40 -17.87
N PRO A 263 22.80 -28.38 -18.79
CA PRO A 263 22.01 -29.59 -18.56
C PRO A 263 22.64 -30.50 -17.50
N SER A 264 21.86 -31.49 -17.04
CA SER A 264 22.37 -32.56 -16.16
C SER A 264 23.60 -33.24 -16.77
N SER A 265 24.62 -33.51 -15.95
CA SER A 265 25.71 -34.42 -16.30
C SER A 265 25.45 -35.86 -15.84
N GLY A 266 24.27 -36.12 -15.26
CA GLY A 266 23.80 -37.41 -14.76
C GLY A 266 24.21 -37.72 -13.32
N SER A 267 25.28 -37.09 -12.79
CA SER A 267 25.64 -37.16 -11.37
C SER A 267 26.62 -36.05 -10.98
N TRP A 268 26.70 -35.75 -9.68
CA TRP A 268 27.69 -34.82 -9.11
C TRP A 268 29.17 -35.29 -9.22
N ASN A 269 29.40 -36.49 -9.77
CA ASN A 269 30.73 -37.07 -10.01
C ASN A 269 31.02 -37.27 -11.51
N THR A 270 30.06 -36.99 -12.38
CA THR A 270 30.21 -37.14 -13.84
C THR A 270 30.45 -35.77 -14.44
N ALA A 271 31.57 -35.58 -15.14
CA ALA A 271 31.87 -34.32 -15.80
C ALA A 271 31.12 -34.20 -17.14
N ALA A 272 30.62 -33.01 -17.44
CA ALA A 272 30.12 -32.60 -18.74
C ALA A 272 30.82 -31.31 -19.20
N THR A 273 30.63 -30.95 -20.46
CA THR A 273 31.23 -29.74 -21.06
C THR A 273 30.17 -28.86 -21.70
N TYR A 274 30.28 -27.54 -21.51
CA TYR A 274 29.41 -26.56 -22.14
C TYR A 274 30.25 -25.45 -22.81
N PRO A 275 30.35 -25.42 -24.16
CA PRO A 275 31.11 -24.39 -24.87
C PRO A 275 30.29 -23.11 -25.11
N ILE A 276 30.88 -21.96 -24.80
CA ILE A 276 30.31 -20.63 -25.05
C ILE A 276 31.33 -19.71 -25.73
N GLN A 277 30.87 -18.61 -26.33
CA GLN A 277 31.74 -17.60 -26.94
C GLN A 277 31.92 -16.42 -26.00
N VAL A 278 33.17 -15.99 -25.78
CA VAL A 278 33.49 -14.83 -24.94
C VAL A 278 34.46 -13.90 -25.64
N ALA A 279 34.28 -12.58 -25.47
CA ALA A 279 35.19 -11.57 -25.96
C ALA A 279 36.27 -11.26 -24.90
N LEU A 280 37.53 -11.53 -25.21
CA LEU A 280 38.67 -11.30 -24.31
C LEU A 280 39.59 -10.22 -24.86
N LYS A 281 40.16 -9.39 -23.98
CA LYS A 281 41.20 -8.42 -24.33
C LYS A 281 42.57 -9.11 -24.38
N GLN A 282 43.49 -8.56 -25.15
CA GLN A 282 44.89 -9.01 -25.15
C GLN A 282 45.48 -8.88 -23.73
N GLY A 283 46.26 -9.87 -23.31
CA GLY A 283 46.84 -9.92 -21.98
C GLY A 283 45.85 -10.53 -20.97
N GLU A 284 45.89 -10.03 -19.75
CA GLU A 284 45.16 -10.60 -18.62
C GLU A 284 43.67 -10.27 -18.63
N ASN A 285 42.83 -11.27 -18.37
CA ASN A 285 41.39 -11.17 -18.25
C ASN A 285 40.92 -11.81 -16.93
N THR A 286 39.73 -11.41 -16.50
CA THR A 286 38.97 -12.11 -15.45
C THR A 286 37.68 -12.68 -16.01
N ILE A 287 37.29 -13.85 -15.53
CA ILE A 287 36.00 -14.49 -15.87
C ILE A 287 35.33 -14.88 -14.55
N LYS A 288 34.20 -14.26 -14.26
CA LYS A 288 33.42 -14.50 -13.05
C LYS A 288 32.22 -15.38 -13.34
N PHE A 289 32.06 -16.41 -12.53
CA PHE A 289 30.96 -17.36 -12.48
C PHE A 289 30.14 -17.12 -11.22
N TYR A 290 28.84 -16.92 -11.38
CA TYR A 290 27.89 -16.66 -10.29
C TYR A 290 26.48 -17.07 -10.73
N ASN A 291 25.52 -17.10 -9.82
CA ASN A 291 24.10 -17.28 -10.19
C ASN A 291 23.22 -16.53 -9.18
N PRO A 292 22.64 -15.38 -9.56
CA PRO A 292 21.80 -14.61 -8.66
C PRO A 292 20.43 -15.29 -8.47
N GLU A 293 19.80 -15.07 -7.31
CA GLU A 293 18.37 -15.32 -7.16
C GLU A 293 17.59 -14.19 -7.79
N ASP A 294 16.75 -14.52 -8.78
CA ASP A 294 15.71 -13.65 -9.29
C ASP A 294 14.39 -14.05 -8.63
N GLY A 295 14.07 -13.38 -7.52
CA GLY A 295 12.85 -13.63 -6.76
C GLY A 295 11.58 -13.54 -7.61
N SER A 296 11.52 -12.59 -8.56
CA SER A 296 10.37 -12.45 -9.47
C SER A 296 10.23 -13.66 -10.39
N LYS A 297 11.33 -14.16 -10.96
CA LYS A 297 11.32 -15.37 -11.81
C LYS A 297 10.93 -16.61 -11.03
N ILE A 298 11.43 -16.75 -9.80
CA ILE A 298 11.11 -17.87 -8.91
C ILE A 298 9.63 -17.83 -8.52
N SER A 299 9.12 -16.70 -8.03
CA SER A 299 7.72 -16.54 -7.66
C SER A 299 6.79 -16.78 -8.85
N ALA A 300 7.10 -16.22 -10.03
CA ALA A 300 6.31 -16.47 -11.24
C ALA A 300 6.22 -17.97 -11.59
N GLN A 301 7.31 -18.71 -11.40
CA GLN A 301 7.33 -20.17 -11.62
C GLN A 301 6.49 -20.91 -10.57
N GLN A 302 6.65 -20.59 -9.29
CA GLN A 302 5.98 -21.30 -8.20
C GLN A 302 4.47 -21.01 -8.16
N TYR A 303 4.06 -19.75 -8.32
CA TYR A 303 2.65 -19.39 -8.51
C TYR A 303 2.10 -19.95 -9.83
N GLY A 304 2.94 -19.99 -10.88
CA GLY A 304 2.62 -20.60 -12.17
C GLY A 304 2.24 -22.08 -12.07
N ALA A 305 2.87 -22.84 -11.17
CA ALA A 305 2.52 -24.24 -10.93
C ALA A 305 1.09 -24.41 -10.39
N MET A 306 0.67 -23.54 -9.45
CA MET A 306 -0.72 -23.53 -8.98
C MET A 306 -1.68 -23.04 -10.08
N ARG A 307 -1.32 -22.04 -10.88
CA ARG A 307 -2.11 -21.61 -12.05
C ARG A 307 -2.35 -22.76 -13.03
N ASP A 308 -1.30 -23.49 -13.40
CA ASP A 308 -1.38 -24.65 -14.30
C ASP A 308 -2.28 -25.75 -13.69
N ALA A 309 -2.13 -26.00 -12.38
CA ALA A 309 -2.93 -26.98 -11.65
C ALA A 309 -4.42 -26.61 -11.61
N LEU A 310 -4.76 -25.34 -11.38
CA LEU A 310 -6.13 -24.83 -11.40
C LEU A 310 -6.74 -24.94 -12.79
N GLU A 311 -6.01 -24.53 -13.83
CA GLU A 311 -6.44 -24.64 -15.24
C GLU A 311 -6.75 -26.10 -15.62
N ALA A 312 -5.91 -27.04 -15.19
CA ALA A 312 -6.08 -28.47 -15.45
C ALA A 312 -7.36 -29.08 -14.84
N THR A 313 -7.99 -28.40 -13.87
CA THR A 313 -9.27 -28.85 -13.30
C THR A 313 -10.48 -28.56 -14.20
N GLU A 314 -10.31 -27.70 -15.22
CA GLU A 314 -11.37 -27.17 -16.09
C GLU A 314 -12.47 -26.37 -15.35
N ARG A 315 -12.36 -26.18 -14.03
CA ARG A 315 -13.22 -25.29 -13.25
C ARG A 315 -12.65 -23.88 -13.26
N GLN A 316 -13.51 -22.89 -13.50
CA GLN A 316 -13.15 -21.48 -13.40
C GLN A 316 -12.95 -21.10 -11.92
N ILE A 317 -11.69 -20.86 -11.53
CA ILE A 317 -11.30 -20.45 -10.18
C ILE A 317 -10.50 -19.16 -10.28
N MET A 318 -11.02 -18.08 -9.70
CA MET A 318 -10.31 -16.80 -9.57
C MET A 318 -9.02 -17.03 -8.78
N PHE A 319 -7.88 -16.58 -9.32
CA PHE A 319 -6.57 -16.83 -8.70
C PHE A 319 -5.93 -15.54 -8.21
N SER A 320 -5.89 -15.38 -6.88
CA SER A 320 -5.43 -14.22 -6.15
C SER A 320 -4.08 -14.50 -5.50
N ILE A 321 -3.03 -13.88 -6.03
CA ILE A 321 -1.66 -14.01 -5.55
C ILE A 321 -1.47 -13.15 -4.30
N CYS A 322 -0.92 -13.72 -3.24
CA CYS A 322 -0.66 -13.03 -1.98
C CYS A 322 0.80 -13.22 -1.55
N GLU A 323 1.71 -12.52 -2.24
CA GLU A 323 3.17 -12.47 -1.92
C GLU A 323 3.63 -11.07 -1.51
N TRP A 324 2.68 -10.23 -1.08
CA TRP A 324 2.91 -8.94 -0.44
C TRP A 324 3.72 -7.91 -1.27
N GLY A 325 3.76 -8.06 -2.59
CA GLY A 325 4.57 -7.21 -3.48
C GLY A 325 6.08 -7.51 -3.45
N ALA A 326 6.55 -8.45 -2.63
CA ALA A 326 7.96 -8.65 -2.32
C ALA A 326 8.81 -8.93 -3.56
N ASN A 327 8.26 -9.68 -4.52
CA ASN A 327 8.93 -10.05 -5.76
C ASN A 327 8.28 -9.38 -6.98
N LYS A 328 7.68 -8.20 -6.79
CA LYS A 328 7.16 -7.31 -7.85
C LYS A 328 6.14 -8.02 -8.76
N PRO A 329 5.01 -8.50 -8.21
CA PRO A 329 4.07 -9.34 -8.93
C PRO A 329 3.41 -8.61 -10.10
N TRP A 330 3.34 -7.28 -10.08
CA TRP A 330 2.88 -6.48 -11.21
C TRP A 330 3.69 -6.68 -12.52
N LEU A 331 4.91 -7.25 -12.46
CA LEU A 331 5.73 -7.55 -13.65
C LEU A 331 5.45 -8.92 -14.27
N TRP A 332 4.93 -9.88 -13.52
CA TRP A 332 4.78 -11.28 -13.94
C TRP A 332 3.39 -11.87 -13.68
N GLY A 333 2.70 -11.35 -12.66
CA GLY A 333 1.35 -11.64 -12.24
C GLY A 333 0.31 -11.64 -13.35
N PRO A 334 0.30 -10.72 -14.34
CA PRO A 334 -0.65 -10.78 -15.44
C PRO A 334 -0.68 -12.14 -16.17
N SER A 335 0.48 -12.78 -16.30
CA SER A 335 0.58 -14.09 -16.97
C SER A 335 0.31 -15.30 -16.06
N VAL A 336 0.03 -15.07 -14.77
CA VAL A 336 -0.04 -16.10 -13.73
C VAL A 336 -1.35 -16.05 -12.94
N GLY A 337 -1.87 -14.89 -12.58
CA GLY A 337 -3.07 -14.75 -11.78
C GLY A 337 -3.94 -13.58 -12.22
N HIS A 338 -5.07 -13.44 -11.55
CA HIS A 338 -6.09 -12.43 -11.86
C HIS A 338 -5.93 -11.15 -11.03
N LEU A 339 -5.25 -11.26 -9.90
CA LEU A 339 -4.92 -10.16 -9.02
C LEU A 339 -3.74 -10.55 -8.14
N TRP A 340 -3.02 -9.55 -7.64
CA TRP A 340 -1.87 -9.75 -6.76
C TRP A 340 -1.76 -8.68 -5.68
N ARG A 341 -1.54 -9.13 -4.44
CA ARG A 341 -1.21 -8.24 -3.33
C ARG A 341 0.06 -7.45 -3.65
N THR A 342 -0.02 -6.12 -3.52
CA THR A 342 1.10 -5.20 -3.85
C THR A 342 1.92 -4.77 -2.63
N THR A 343 1.43 -5.05 -1.43
CA THR A 343 1.99 -4.57 -0.16
C THR A 343 1.87 -5.65 0.93
N GLY A 344 2.52 -5.41 2.07
CA GLY A 344 2.17 -6.06 3.34
C GLY A 344 0.70 -5.84 3.73
N ASP A 345 0.27 -6.52 4.80
CA ASP A 345 -1.13 -6.52 5.23
C ASP A 345 -1.58 -5.14 5.72
N ILE A 346 -2.81 -4.78 5.36
CA ILE A 346 -3.48 -3.62 5.94
C ILE A 346 -3.82 -3.87 7.41
N SER A 347 -3.87 -2.79 8.16
CA SER A 347 -4.42 -2.76 9.51
C SER A 347 -5.46 -1.65 9.59
N ASP A 348 -6.44 -1.82 10.47
CA ASP A 348 -7.54 -0.87 10.68
C ASP A 348 -7.07 0.41 11.39
N ASN A 349 -6.22 1.19 10.73
CA ASN A 349 -5.78 2.51 11.13
C ASN A 349 -5.35 3.34 9.90
N TRP A 350 -5.37 4.66 10.07
CA TRP A 350 -5.11 5.62 8.99
C TRP A 350 -3.71 5.51 8.38
N ASP A 351 -2.68 5.33 9.21
CA ASP A 351 -1.28 5.30 8.76
C ASP A 351 -1.01 4.06 7.89
N SER A 352 -1.54 2.90 8.29
CA SER A 352 -1.48 1.68 7.47
C SER A 352 -2.21 1.84 6.14
N MET A 353 -3.45 2.32 6.16
CA MET A 353 -4.26 2.52 4.94
C MET A 353 -3.58 3.47 3.95
N THR A 354 -3.04 4.60 4.43
CA THR A 354 -2.38 5.59 3.57
C THR A 354 -1.00 5.15 3.08
N SER A 355 -0.24 4.40 3.89
CA SER A 355 1.03 3.78 3.45
C SER A 355 0.81 2.79 2.31
N ILE A 356 -0.25 1.97 2.41
CA ILE A 356 -0.62 1.00 1.37
C ILE A 356 -1.12 1.70 0.10
N LEU A 357 -1.92 2.75 0.25
CA LEU A 357 -2.33 3.62 -0.86
C LEU A 357 -1.11 4.10 -1.66
N ASP A 358 -0.11 4.67 -0.98
CA ASP A 358 1.05 5.27 -1.63
C ASP A 358 1.90 4.25 -2.39
N GLN A 359 2.07 3.05 -1.82
CA GLN A 359 2.78 1.95 -2.46
C GLN A 359 2.04 1.44 -3.70
N ASN A 360 0.72 1.34 -3.65
CA ASN A 360 -0.08 0.86 -4.78
C ASN A 360 -0.28 1.92 -5.88
N ALA A 361 -0.33 3.20 -5.52
CA ALA A 361 -0.59 4.33 -6.40
C ALA A 361 0.30 4.35 -7.66
N VAL A 362 1.58 4.02 -7.49
CA VAL A 362 2.60 4.06 -8.56
C VAL A 362 2.50 2.89 -9.54
N LEU A 363 1.63 1.91 -9.27
CA LEU A 363 1.50 0.67 -10.04
C LEU A 363 0.35 0.70 -11.05
N ALA A 364 -0.33 1.85 -11.22
CA ALA A 364 -1.50 2.01 -12.08
C ALA A 364 -1.34 1.46 -13.51
N GLN A 365 -0.14 1.54 -14.09
CA GLN A 365 0.14 1.07 -15.45
C GLN A 365 0.09 -0.46 -15.62
N TYR A 366 0.08 -1.22 -14.52
CA TYR A 366 0.11 -2.68 -14.53
C TYR A 366 -1.26 -3.33 -14.29
N ALA A 367 -2.28 -2.54 -13.94
CA ALA A 367 -3.63 -3.04 -13.73
C ALA A 367 -4.50 -2.84 -14.99
N GLY A 368 -5.43 -3.76 -15.21
CA GLY A 368 -6.40 -3.70 -16.29
C GLY A 368 -7.37 -4.89 -16.28
N PRO A 369 -8.33 -4.94 -17.23
CA PRO A 369 -9.25 -6.06 -17.33
C PRO A 369 -8.54 -7.42 -17.33
N GLY A 370 -8.92 -8.29 -16.39
CA GLY A 370 -8.35 -9.62 -16.18
C GLY A 370 -7.17 -9.68 -15.20
N HIS A 371 -6.65 -8.55 -14.71
CA HIS A 371 -5.41 -8.51 -13.93
C HIS A 371 -5.30 -7.23 -13.07
N TRP A 372 -5.44 -7.34 -11.76
CA TRP A 372 -5.56 -6.18 -10.86
C TRP A 372 -4.46 -6.10 -9.80
N ASN A 373 -4.03 -4.87 -9.49
CA ASN A 373 -3.27 -4.62 -8.27
C ASN A 373 -4.21 -4.73 -7.06
N ASP A 374 -3.80 -5.46 -6.03
CA ASP A 374 -4.55 -5.67 -4.80
C ASP A 374 -3.86 -4.96 -3.61
N PRO A 375 -4.33 -3.77 -3.22
CA PRO A 375 -3.88 -3.07 -2.01
C PRO A 375 -4.52 -3.64 -0.73
N ASP A 376 -4.94 -4.90 -0.73
CA ASP A 376 -5.54 -5.61 0.41
C ASP A 376 -7.00 -5.26 0.70
N MET A 377 -7.58 -6.02 1.63
CA MET A 377 -9.00 -5.98 2.02
C MET A 377 -9.43 -4.63 2.60
N LEU A 378 -10.74 -4.35 2.52
CA LEU A 378 -11.33 -3.15 3.10
C LEU A 378 -11.51 -3.29 4.62
N GLU A 379 -11.02 -2.32 5.38
CA GLU A 379 -11.19 -2.24 6.84
C GLU A 379 -12.49 -1.57 7.30
N VAL A 380 -13.33 -1.17 6.33
CA VAL A 380 -14.56 -0.39 6.56
C VAL A 380 -15.46 -1.03 7.62
N GLY A 381 -15.61 -0.35 8.75
CA GLY A 381 -16.50 -0.76 9.85
C GLY A 381 -15.87 -1.70 10.90
N ASN A 382 -14.54 -1.85 10.94
CA ASN A 382 -13.86 -2.65 11.97
C ASN A 382 -13.63 -1.90 13.30
N GLY A 383 -13.67 -0.56 13.28
CA GLY A 383 -13.76 0.32 14.44
C GLY A 383 -12.48 1.11 14.78
N GLY A 384 -11.38 0.89 14.06
CA GLY A 384 -10.09 1.55 14.25
C GLY A 384 -9.90 2.84 13.45
N MET A 385 -10.80 3.14 12.51
CA MET A 385 -10.90 4.42 11.80
C MET A 385 -12.29 5.06 11.95
N THR A 386 -12.38 6.35 11.71
CA THR A 386 -13.63 7.11 11.65
C THR A 386 -14.42 6.82 10.37
N ASP A 387 -15.73 7.10 10.36
CA ASP A 387 -16.54 6.94 9.14
C ASP A 387 -16.04 7.83 7.98
N THR A 388 -15.46 8.99 8.29
CA THR A 388 -14.82 9.88 7.30
C THR A 388 -13.60 9.22 6.65
N GLU A 389 -12.73 8.61 7.46
CA GLU A 389 -11.56 7.87 7.00
C GLU A 389 -11.96 6.62 6.21
N TYR A 390 -12.98 5.88 6.65
CA TYR A 390 -13.52 4.74 5.90
C TYR A 390 -14.12 5.15 4.56
N ARG A 391 -14.82 6.29 4.49
CA ARG A 391 -15.32 6.84 3.23
C ARG A 391 -14.16 7.18 2.29
N ALA A 392 -13.07 7.75 2.81
CA ALA A 392 -11.87 8.04 2.03
C ALA A 392 -11.20 6.75 1.52
N HIS A 393 -11.00 5.77 2.40
CA HIS A 393 -10.46 4.44 2.07
C HIS A 393 -11.25 3.76 0.96
N PHE A 394 -12.58 3.65 1.08
CA PHE A 394 -13.43 3.04 0.05
C PHE A 394 -13.40 3.79 -1.28
N SER A 395 -13.38 5.12 -1.23
CA SER A 395 -13.29 5.97 -2.43
C SER A 395 -11.95 5.79 -3.15
N LEU A 396 -10.84 5.68 -2.41
CA LEU A 396 -9.50 5.49 -2.95
C LEU A 396 -9.32 4.09 -3.55
N TRP A 397 -9.80 3.04 -2.90
CA TRP A 397 -9.78 1.67 -3.46
C TRP A 397 -10.59 1.63 -4.77
N SER A 398 -11.75 2.28 -4.80
CA SER A 398 -12.58 2.39 -6.01
C SER A 398 -11.91 3.20 -7.13
N MET A 399 -11.22 4.29 -6.77
CA MET A 399 -10.40 5.05 -7.72
C MET A 399 -9.26 4.21 -8.26
N MET A 400 -8.67 3.32 -7.45
CA MET A 400 -7.57 2.48 -7.86
C MET A 400 -7.98 1.26 -8.70
N ALA A 401 -9.28 1.00 -8.88
CA ALA A 401 -9.77 -0.27 -9.45
C ALA A 401 -9.23 -1.47 -8.65
N ALA A 402 -9.26 -1.35 -7.32
CA ALA A 402 -8.80 -2.39 -6.41
C ALA A 402 -9.92 -3.43 -6.17
N PRO A 403 -9.59 -4.68 -5.82
CA PRO A 403 -10.57 -5.61 -5.28
C PRO A 403 -11.34 -5.00 -4.10
N LEU A 404 -12.67 -5.01 -4.15
CA LEU A 404 -13.51 -4.53 -3.06
C LEU A 404 -13.94 -5.71 -2.19
N ILE A 405 -13.00 -6.22 -1.39
CA ILE A 405 -13.21 -7.34 -0.47
C ILE A 405 -13.42 -6.80 0.95
N ALA A 406 -14.63 -6.85 1.47
CA ALA A 406 -14.94 -6.41 2.83
C ALA A 406 -14.29 -7.34 3.88
N GLY A 407 -13.63 -6.77 4.90
CA GLY A 407 -12.99 -7.50 5.99
C GLY A 407 -13.71 -7.42 7.34
N ASN A 408 -14.94 -6.91 7.40
CA ASN A 408 -15.67 -6.62 8.63
C ASN A 408 -16.73 -7.69 9.00
N ASP A 409 -17.42 -7.51 10.14
CA ASP A 409 -18.62 -8.31 10.46
C ASP A 409 -19.85 -7.75 9.73
N ILE A 410 -20.18 -8.34 8.58
CA ILE A 410 -21.29 -7.85 7.75
C ILE A 410 -22.69 -8.19 8.29
N THR A 411 -22.78 -8.97 9.38
CA THR A 411 -24.06 -9.25 10.07
C THR A 411 -24.50 -8.08 10.95
N ALA A 412 -23.57 -7.21 11.35
CA ALA A 412 -23.78 -6.17 12.36
C ALA A 412 -23.30 -4.77 11.93
N MET A 413 -23.36 -4.47 10.62
CA MET A 413 -22.96 -3.16 10.09
C MET A 413 -23.87 -2.03 10.61
N THR A 414 -23.24 -0.91 11.00
CA THR A 414 -23.93 0.35 11.27
C THR A 414 -24.52 0.92 9.97
N ASP A 415 -25.41 1.90 10.10
CA ASP A 415 -25.95 2.61 8.94
C ASP A 415 -24.86 3.34 8.15
N ALA A 416 -23.85 3.90 8.83
CA ALA A 416 -22.70 4.54 8.18
C ALA A 416 -21.85 3.53 7.39
N THR A 417 -21.56 2.35 7.96
CA THR A 417 -20.85 1.28 7.26
C THR A 417 -21.63 0.81 6.02
N LYS A 418 -22.96 0.67 6.13
CA LYS A 418 -23.83 0.33 4.99
C LYS A 418 -23.82 1.42 3.92
N GLU A 419 -23.89 2.69 4.32
CA GLU A 419 -23.82 3.81 3.39
C GLU A 419 -22.53 3.76 2.56
N ILE A 420 -21.40 3.43 3.19
CA ILE A 420 -20.10 3.31 2.52
C ILE A 420 -20.08 2.11 1.57
N LEU A 421 -20.31 0.90 2.09
CA LEU A 421 -20.16 -0.34 1.31
C LEU A 421 -21.25 -0.56 0.27
N LEU A 422 -22.42 0.10 0.37
CA LEU A 422 -23.53 -0.07 -0.58
C LEU A 422 -23.65 1.09 -1.58
N ASN A 423 -22.72 2.05 -1.58
CA ASN A 423 -22.78 3.18 -2.51
C ASN A 423 -22.53 2.74 -3.95
N LYS A 424 -23.62 2.49 -4.69
CA LYS A 424 -23.59 2.03 -6.09
C LYS A 424 -22.94 3.02 -7.04
N GLU A 425 -22.89 4.31 -6.72
CA GLU A 425 -22.23 5.31 -7.59
C GLU A 425 -20.71 5.25 -7.47
N VAL A 426 -20.18 5.01 -6.27
CA VAL A 426 -18.75 4.82 -6.02
C VAL A 426 -18.29 3.45 -6.55
N ILE A 427 -19.07 2.38 -6.30
CA ILE A 427 -18.83 1.05 -6.88
C ILE A 427 -18.80 1.11 -8.41
N ALA A 428 -19.65 1.91 -9.05
CA ALA A 428 -19.63 2.05 -10.51
C ALA A 428 -18.36 2.71 -11.03
N ILE A 429 -17.63 3.48 -10.21
CA ILE A 429 -16.30 3.99 -10.58
C ILE A 429 -15.27 2.86 -10.53
N ASP A 430 -15.30 2.02 -9.50
CA ASP A 430 -14.45 0.83 -9.41
C ASP A 430 -14.66 -0.11 -10.60
N GLN A 431 -15.93 -0.47 -10.83
CA GLN A 431 -16.41 -1.42 -11.83
C GLN A 431 -16.53 -0.85 -13.25
N ASP A 432 -15.94 0.33 -13.54
CA ASP A 432 -15.98 0.91 -14.89
C ASP A 432 -15.26 -0.02 -15.89
N PRO A 433 -15.88 -0.35 -17.04
CA PRO A 433 -15.34 -1.33 -17.98
C PRO A 433 -14.10 -0.87 -18.75
N ALA A 434 -13.67 0.40 -18.61
CA ALA A 434 -12.35 0.79 -19.12
C ALA A 434 -11.24 0.07 -18.33
N GLY A 435 -11.52 -0.30 -17.08
CA GLY A 435 -10.58 -1.01 -16.22
C GLY A 435 -9.30 -0.22 -15.97
N ILE A 436 -9.39 1.10 -15.89
CA ILE A 436 -8.24 1.97 -15.67
C ILE A 436 -8.11 2.25 -14.17
N GLN A 437 -6.97 1.90 -13.58
CA GLN A 437 -6.61 2.40 -12.26
C GLN A 437 -6.40 3.93 -12.32
N GLY A 438 -7.09 4.67 -11.45
CA GLY A 438 -6.96 6.11 -11.32
C GLY A 438 -5.58 6.52 -10.83
N SER A 439 -5.19 7.74 -11.17
CA SER A 439 -3.86 8.29 -10.84
C SER A 439 -3.97 9.65 -10.16
N LYS A 440 -3.03 9.93 -9.25
CA LYS A 440 -2.80 11.26 -8.70
C LYS A 440 -2.30 12.20 -9.80
N ILE A 441 -2.96 13.35 -9.96
CA ILE A 441 -2.57 14.38 -10.94
C ILE A 441 -2.03 15.66 -10.29
N SER A 442 -2.26 15.83 -8.98
CA SER A 442 -1.76 16.95 -8.19
C SER A 442 -1.55 16.50 -6.75
N GLU A 443 -0.50 17.03 -6.13
CA GLU A 443 -0.13 16.82 -4.72
C GLU A 443 0.43 18.14 -4.19
N ASP A 444 -0.19 18.69 -3.15
CA ASP A 444 0.23 19.92 -2.46
C ASP A 444 0.23 19.70 -0.95
N GLY A 445 1.37 19.24 -0.44
CA GLY A 445 1.49 18.72 0.93
C GLY A 445 0.53 17.56 1.14
N ASP A 446 -0.35 17.69 2.13
CA ASP A 446 -1.34 16.69 2.50
C ASP A 446 -2.58 16.63 1.58
N HIS A 447 -2.61 17.41 0.49
CA HIS A 447 -3.78 17.54 -0.37
C HIS A 447 -3.53 16.92 -1.73
N GLU A 448 -4.30 15.89 -2.08
CA GLU A 448 -4.15 15.16 -3.33
C GLU A 448 -5.39 15.25 -4.22
N VAL A 449 -5.17 15.38 -5.53
CA VAL A 449 -6.24 15.28 -6.53
C VAL A 449 -5.99 14.08 -7.42
N TRP A 450 -6.97 13.17 -7.46
CA TRP A 450 -6.95 11.94 -8.22
C TRP A 450 -7.96 11.99 -9.36
N VAL A 451 -7.61 11.40 -10.50
CA VAL A 451 -8.48 11.34 -11.67
C VAL A 451 -8.46 9.93 -12.28
N LYS A 452 -9.64 9.43 -12.63
CA LYS A 452 -9.84 8.16 -13.36
C LYS A 452 -10.65 8.41 -14.63
N PRO A 453 -10.07 8.18 -15.82
CA PRO A 453 -10.83 8.13 -17.07
C PRO A 453 -11.84 7.00 -17.06
N LEU A 454 -13.08 7.28 -17.49
CA LEU A 454 -14.15 6.30 -17.58
C LEU A 454 -14.43 5.92 -19.04
N ALA A 455 -14.96 4.71 -19.28
CA ALA A 455 -15.17 4.14 -20.60
C ALA A 455 -16.05 5.00 -21.51
N ASN A 456 -17.03 5.70 -20.94
CA ASN A 456 -17.95 6.58 -21.66
C ASN A 456 -17.34 7.95 -22.04
N GLY A 457 -16.12 8.24 -21.62
CA GLY A 457 -15.42 9.50 -21.84
C GLY A 457 -15.50 10.50 -20.69
N ASP A 458 -16.26 10.19 -19.63
CA ASP A 458 -16.34 10.99 -18.41
C ASP A 458 -15.02 10.88 -17.60
N LYS A 459 -14.97 11.59 -16.48
CA LYS A 459 -13.87 11.54 -15.51
C LYS A 459 -14.45 11.38 -14.12
N ALA A 460 -13.93 10.40 -13.36
CA ALA A 460 -14.05 10.45 -11.91
C ALA A 460 -12.93 11.34 -11.37
N VAL A 461 -13.26 12.17 -10.38
CA VAL A 461 -12.35 13.09 -9.70
C VAL A 461 -12.48 12.86 -8.21
N LEU A 462 -11.36 12.74 -7.51
CA LEU A 462 -11.35 12.60 -6.06
C LEU A 462 -10.40 13.63 -5.45
N PHE A 463 -10.89 14.39 -4.48
CA PHE A 463 -10.09 15.23 -3.61
C PHE A 463 -9.84 14.47 -2.32
N PHE A 464 -8.58 14.31 -1.95
CA PHE A 464 -8.16 13.59 -0.75
C PHE A 464 -7.38 14.53 0.17
N ASN A 465 -7.84 14.65 1.40
CA ASN A 465 -7.20 15.47 2.41
C ASN A 465 -6.58 14.58 3.48
N ARG A 466 -5.25 14.51 3.52
CA ARG A 466 -4.48 13.76 4.51
C ARG A 466 -4.22 14.54 5.79
N SER A 467 -4.51 15.83 5.80
CA SER A 467 -4.20 16.69 6.93
C SER A 467 -5.22 16.52 8.07
N GLN A 468 -4.81 16.96 9.25
CA GLN A 468 -5.59 16.97 10.48
C GLN A 468 -6.62 18.12 10.56
N ALA A 469 -6.81 18.86 9.47
CA ALA A 469 -7.73 19.98 9.40
C ALA A 469 -8.57 19.86 8.14
N SER A 470 -9.84 20.29 8.18
CA SER A 470 -10.59 20.41 6.92
C SER A 470 -9.99 21.51 6.04
N THR A 471 -10.15 21.34 4.75
CA THR A 471 -9.66 22.29 3.75
C THR A 471 -10.62 22.37 2.58
N THR A 472 -10.45 23.39 1.73
CA THR A 472 -11.14 23.46 0.45
C THR A 472 -10.19 23.06 -0.65
N MET A 473 -10.57 22.03 -1.38
CA MET A 473 -9.81 21.55 -2.51
C MET A 473 -10.50 21.96 -3.81
N SER A 474 -9.71 22.22 -4.85
CA SER A 474 -10.25 22.63 -6.14
C SER A 474 -9.41 22.14 -7.30
N LEU A 475 -10.03 22.03 -8.47
CA LEU A 475 -9.42 21.61 -9.72
C LEU A 475 -10.00 22.43 -10.88
N ASN A 476 -9.12 22.88 -11.80
CA ASN A 476 -9.59 23.47 -13.05
C ASN A 476 -10.08 22.36 -13.99
N ILE A 477 -11.29 22.52 -14.52
CA ILE A 477 -11.90 21.52 -15.41
C ILE A 477 -11.10 21.36 -16.72
N SER A 478 -10.33 22.36 -17.12
CA SER A 478 -9.39 22.25 -18.25
C SER A 478 -8.40 21.12 -18.10
N ASP A 479 -8.03 20.78 -16.86
CA ASP A 479 -6.99 19.81 -16.54
C ASP A 479 -7.52 18.37 -16.70
N LEU A 480 -8.84 18.19 -16.77
CA LEU A 480 -9.49 16.90 -16.99
C LEU A 480 -9.47 16.41 -18.45
N GLY A 481 -9.09 17.28 -19.39
CA GLY A 481 -9.08 16.93 -20.82
C GLY A 481 -10.45 16.57 -21.41
N LEU A 482 -11.55 17.00 -20.77
CA LEU A 482 -12.90 16.76 -21.25
C LEU A 482 -13.20 17.54 -22.54
N LYS A 483 -14.18 17.06 -23.32
CA LYS A 483 -14.68 17.81 -24.49
C LYS A 483 -15.22 19.17 -24.03
N LYS A 484 -14.83 20.23 -24.71
CA LYS A 484 -15.30 21.59 -24.43
C LYS A 484 -16.83 21.65 -24.41
N ALA A 485 -17.37 22.21 -23.35
CA ALA A 485 -18.80 22.41 -23.15
C ALA A 485 -19.06 23.78 -22.52
N PRO A 486 -20.28 24.34 -22.67
CA PRO A 486 -20.66 25.59 -22.01
C PRO A 486 -20.72 25.46 -20.49
N VAL A 487 -20.97 24.24 -19.98
CA VAL A 487 -20.91 23.84 -18.57
C VAL A 487 -20.50 22.38 -18.49
N TYR A 488 -20.06 21.96 -17.31
CA TYR A 488 -19.80 20.57 -16.96
C TYR A 488 -20.70 20.18 -15.81
N VAL A 489 -21.34 19.02 -15.93
CA VAL A 489 -22.13 18.44 -14.84
C VAL A 489 -21.16 17.75 -13.90
N VAL A 490 -21.28 18.07 -12.62
CA VAL A 490 -20.50 17.51 -11.53
C VAL A 490 -21.49 16.78 -10.63
N ARG A 491 -21.46 15.44 -10.68
CA ARG A 491 -22.20 14.56 -9.80
C ARG A 491 -21.35 14.25 -8.58
N ASP A 492 -21.77 14.68 -7.40
CA ASP A 492 -21.18 14.27 -6.13
C ASP A 492 -21.71 12.87 -5.78
N LEU A 493 -20.80 11.91 -5.65
CA LEU A 493 -21.13 10.49 -5.50
C LEU A 493 -21.53 10.12 -4.07
N TRP A 494 -21.16 10.94 -3.08
CA TRP A 494 -21.52 10.74 -1.67
C TRP A 494 -22.76 11.54 -1.29
N GLU A 495 -22.89 12.77 -1.80
CA GLU A 495 -24.07 13.61 -1.56
C GLU A 495 -25.25 13.28 -2.49
N HIS A 496 -25.05 12.38 -3.46
CA HIS A 496 -26.04 11.98 -4.48
C HIS A 496 -26.71 13.19 -5.15
N SER A 497 -25.94 14.24 -5.42
CA SER A 497 -26.43 15.50 -5.97
C SER A 497 -25.64 15.93 -7.20
N GLU A 498 -26.28 16.70 -8.09
CA GLU A 498 -25.65 17.23 -9.30
C GLU A 498 -25.62 18.74 -9.28
N SER A 499 -24.55 19.29 -9.85
CA SER A 499 -24.42 20.72 -10.10
C SER A 499 -23.75 20.98 -11.46
N ALA A 500 -23.87 22.21 -11.95
CA ALA A 500 -23.27 22.66 -13.20
C ALA A 500 -22.17 23.69 -12.91
N ALA A 501 -20.92 23.29 -13.16
CA ALA A 501 -19.73 24.12 -13.06
C ALA A 501 -19.31 24.65 -14.43
N THR A 502 -18.57 25.76 -14.45
CA THR A 502 -18.08 26.38 -15.69
C THR A 502 -16.57 26.18 -15.89
N SER A 503 -15.77 26.45 -14.86
CA SER A 503 -14.31 26.46 -14.92
C SER A 503 -13.65 25.63 -13.82
N VAL A 504 -14.23 25.61 -12.62
CA VAL A 504 -13.63 24.99 -11.43
C VAL A 504 -14.59 24.01 -10.78
N ILE A 505 -14.07 22.87 -10.34
CA ILE A 505 -14.70 21.99 -9.36
C ILE A 505 -14.06 22.30 -8.01
N SER A 506 -14.85 22.52 -6.97
CA SER A 506 -14.34 22.68 -5.61
C SER A 506 -15.26 22.02 -4.60
N ALA A 507 -14.67 21.60 -3.49
CA ALA A 507 -15.41 21.12 -2.34
C ALA A 507 -14.61 21.31 -1.05
N ALA A 508 -15.32 21.54 0.05
CA ALA A 508 -14.80 21.32 1.38
C ALA A 508 -14.56 19.81 1.60
N VAL A 509 -13.36 19.46 2.06
CA VAL A 509 -12.93 18.11 2.38
C VAL A 509 -12.52 18.09 3.85
N ALA A 510 -13.19 17.26 4.65
CA ALA A 510 -12.90 17.11 6.07
C ALA A 510 -11.46 16.64 6.32
N SER A 511 -10.98 16.78 7.56
CA SER A 511 -9.75 16.12 8.01
C SER A 511 -9.82 14.62 7.68
N HIS A 512 -8.77 14.08 7.08
CA HIS A 512 -8.72 12.67 6.64
C HIS A 512 -9.88 12.24 5.70
N GLY A 513 -10.53 13.21 5.05
CA GLY A 513 -11.71 12.98 4.22
C GLY A 513 -11.41 12.85 2.73
N ALA A 514 -12.43 12.43 1.99
CA ALA A 514 -12.45 12.50 0.54
C ALA A 514 -13.77 13.06 0.01
N ALA A 515 -13.69 13.83 -1.07
CA ALA A 515 -14.83 14.23 -1.88
C ALA A 515 -14.68 13.66 -3.29
N MET A 516 -15.70 12.95 -3.78
CA MET A 516 -15.61 12.16 -5.01
C MET A 516 -16.72 12.55 -5.98
N PHE A 517 -16.34 12.80 -7.23
CA PHE A 517 -17.21 13.32 -8.26
C PHE A 517 -17.11 12.50 -9.54
N LYS A 518 -18.21 12.44 -10.29
CA LYS A 518 -18.20 12.14 -11.73
C LYS A 518 -18.50 13.40 -12.53
N VAL A 519 -17.66 13.68 -13.52
CA VAL A 519 -17.68 14.92 -14.29
C VAL A 519 -17.85 14.62 -15.78
N HIS A 520 -18.82 15.28 -16.41
CA HIS A 520 -19.06 15.15 -17.84
C HIS A 520 -19.49 16.46 -18.52
N PRO A 521 -19.27 16.59 -19.84
CA PRO A 521 -19.78 17.71 -20.63
C PRO A 521 -21.31 17.87 -20.50
N GLY A 522 -21.79 19.10 -20.30
CA GLY A 522 -23.21 19.41 -20.12
C GLY A 522 -23.73 20.53 -21.01
N THR A 523 -25.01 20.85 -20.84
CA THR A 523 -25.69 22.00 -21.49
C THR A 523 -26.17 22.99 -20.43
N PRO A 524 -26.38 24.28 -20.77
CA PRO A 524 -26.69 25.30 -19.77
C PRO A 524 -27.96 24.99 -18.93
N ASN A 525 -28.95 24.30 -19.48
CA ASN A 525 -30.20 24.06 -18.76
C ASN A 525 -30.13 22.87 -17.79
N MET A 526 -28.95 22.25 -17.63
CA MET A 526 -28.75 21.11 -16.74
C MET A 526 -28.36 21.56 -15.34
N ALA A 527 -28.88 20.85 -14.33
CA ALA A 527 -28.56 20.97 -12.91
C ALA A 527 -28.64 22.40 -12.30
N GLN A 528 -28.48 22.45 -10.98
CA GLN A 528 -28.34 23.70 -10.23
C GLN A 528 -26.92 24.28 -10.38
N PRO A 529 -26.68 25.59 -10.14
CA PRO A 529 -25.32 26.13 -10.20
C PRO A 529 -24.39 25.43 -9.21
N ALA A 530 -23.17 25.12 -9.64
CA ALA A 530 -22.13 24.66 -8.73
C ALA A 530 -21.80 25.75 -7.70
N THR A 531 -22.04 25.46 -6.44
CA THR A 531 -21.74 26.35 -5.33
C THR A 531 -21.01 25.57 -4.26
N ASP A 532 -20.07 26.24 -3.60
CA ASP A 532 -19.28 25.67 -2.53
C ASP A 532 -19.46 26.48 -1.25
N LEU A 533 -19.40 25.81 -0.12
CA LEU A 533 -19.41 26.41 1.20
C LEU A 533 -18.27 25.79 1.99
N THR A 534 -17.43 26.63 2.54
CA THR A 534 -16.22 26.20 3.22
C THR A 534 -16.18 26.80 4.61
N ILE A 535 -15.62 26.08 5.57
CA ILE A 535 -15.37 26.55 6.92
C ILE A 535 -13.85 26.50 7.13
N THR A 536 -13.29 27.56 7.69
CA THR A 536 -11.88 27.64 8.06
C THR A 536 -11.79 28.13 9.49
N SER A 537 -11.08 27.40 10.34
CA SER A 537 -10.87 27.74 11.75
C SER A 537 -9.50 27.25 12.19
N ASP A 538 -9.03 27.70 13.37
CA ASP A 538 -7.95 27.00 14.05
C ASP A 538 -8.47 25.57 14.38
N PRO A 539 -7.81 24.49 13.92
CA PRO A 539 -8.22 23.13 14.25
C PRO A 539 -8.05 22.83 15.74
N TYR A 540 -7.28 23.65 16.45
CA TYR A 540 -6.92 23.46 17.84
C TYR A 540 -7.40 24.62 18.69
N VAL A 541 -8.35 24.37 19.59
CA VAL A 541 -8.90 25.41 20.46
C VAL A 541 -8.85 24.97 21.92
N GLU A 542 -8.22 25.77 22.78
CA GLU A 542 -8.21 25.51 24.22
C GLU A 542 -9.60 25.79 24.81
N ALA A 543 -10.03 24.94 25.75
CA ALA A 543 -11.25 25.19 26.52
C ALA A 543 -11.19 26.58 27.19
N GLY A 544 -12.28 27.35 27.09
CA GLY A 544 -12.39 28.71 27.60
C GLY A 544 -11.85 29.81 26.67
N GLN A 545 -11.27 29.47 25.52
CA GLN A 545 -10.77 30.45 24.55
C GLN A 545 -11.79 30.75 23.44
N THR A 546 -11.57 31.89 22.79
CA THR A 546 -12.32 32.30 21.59
C THR A 546 -11.46 32.07 20.36
N SER A 547 -12.00 31.36 19.37
CA SER A 547 -11.39 31.12 18.07
C SER A 547 -12.21 31.78 16.96
N LYS A 548 -11.51 32.29 15.94
CA LYS A 548 -12.17 32.87 14.76
C LYS A 548 -12.51 31.77 13.77
N VAL A 549 -13.78 31.68 13.41
CA VAL A 549 -14.27 30.81 12.35
C VAL A 549 -14.62 31.67 11.15
N SER A 550 -14.04 31.37 10.00
CA SER A 550 -14.39 31.99 8.73
C SER A 550 -15.21 31.00 7.90
N MET A 551 -16.20 31.46 7.17
CA MET A 551 -16.87 30.65 6.16
C MET A 551 -16.88 31.38 4.85
N THR A 552 -16.58 30.67 3.77
CA THR A 552 -16.57 31.23 2.42
C THR A 552 -17.58 30.52 1.56
N PHE A 553 -18.48 31.27 0.94
CA PHE A 553 -19.38 30.75 -0.07
C PHE A 553 -18.94 31.20 -1.45
N THR A 554 -18.79 30.24 -2.37
CA THR A 554 -18.28 30.46 -3.72
C THR A 554 -19.31 30.03 -4.76
N ASN A 555 -19.50 30.86 -5.78
CA ASN A 555 -20.34 30.52 -6.93
C ASN A 555 -19.47 30.08 -8.13
N ASN A 556 -19.27 28.78 -8.31
CA ASN A 556 -18.57 28.20 -9.47
C ASN A 556 -19.51 27.95 -10.67
N GLY A 557 -20.79 28.22 -10.48
CA GLY A 557 -21.85 28.02 -11.46
C GLY A 557 -21.93 29.15 -12.48
N ARG A 558 -22.82 28.96 -13.46
CA ARG A 558 -22.97 29.87 -14.61
C ARG A 558 -23.90 31.06 -14.38
N ILE A 559 -24.68 31.04 -13.30
CA ILE A 559 -25.72 32.04 -13.00
C ILE A 559 -25.41 32.73 -11.68
N ALA A 560 -25.81 33.99 -11.56
CA ALA A 560 -25.64 34.72 -10.31
C ALA A 560 -26.52 34.15 -9.19
N ILE A 561 -26.02 34.17 -7.96
CA ILE A 561 -26.80 33.90 -6.76
C ILE A 561 -27.38 35.23 -6.28
N GLU A 562 -28.71 35.35 -6.28
CA GLU A 562 -29.43 36.60 -6.06
C GLU A 562 -29.48 37.00 -4.58
N LYS A 563 -29.61 36.00 -3.71
CA LYS A 563 -29.62 36.16 -2.26
C LYS A 563 -28.97 34.95 -1.62
N ILE A 564 -28.23 35.20 -0.55
CA ILE A 564 -27.65 34.17 0.29
C ILE A 564 -27.76 34.55 1.77
N ALA A 565 -28.03 33.57 2.62
CA ALA A 565 -27.99 33.68 4.08
C ALA A 565 -27.24 32.47 4.63
N ILE A 566 -26.32 32.70 5.57
CA ILE A 566 -25.47 31.64 6.12
C ILE A 566 -25.54 31.64 7.64
N GLN A 567 -25.62 30.45 8.22
CA GLN A 567 -25.69 30.23 9.66
C GLN A 567 -24.59 29.26 10.11
N LEU A 568 -23.91 29.62 11.19
CA LEU A 568 -23.01 28.74 11.93
C LEU A 568 -23.80 28.01 13.03
N GLN A 569 -23.70 26.70 13.04
CA GLN A 569 -24.17 25.81 14.10
C GLN A 569 -22.94 25.30 14.85
N ILE A 570 -22.99 25.40 16.17
CA ILE A 570 -21.92 25.03 17.11
C ILE A 570 -22.46 24.04 18.13
N PRO A 571 -21.58 23.28 18.83
CA PRO A 571 -21.99 22.39 19.90
C PRO A 571 -22.80 23.08 21.00
N ASP A 572 -23.63 22.30 21.69
CA ASP A 572 -24.41 22.79 22.81
C ASP A 572 -23.53 23.39 23.91
N GLY A 573 -23.95 24.54 24.45
CA GLY A 573 -23.23 25.28 25.49
C GLY A 573 -22.15 26.24 24.97
N TRP A 574 -21.74 26.14 23.70
CA TRP A 574 -20.80 27.08 23.08
C TRP A 574 -21.52 28.37 22.68
N THR A 575 -20.76 29.43 22.40
CA THR A 575 -21.32 30.69 21.87
C THR A 575 -20.61 31.13 20.59
N ALA A 576 -21.34 31.75 19.67
CA ALA A 576 -20.77 32.34 18.46
C ALA A 576 -21.43 33.68 18.14
N ALA A 577 -20.60 34.71 17.94
CA ALA A 577 -21.04 36.04 17.54
C ALA A 577 -20.58 36.34 16.10
N PRO A 578 -21.48 36.76 15.19
CA PRO A 578 -21.08 37.12 13.84
C PRO A 578 -20.23 38.40 13.85
N GLY A 579 -19.01 38.30 13.33
CA GLY A 579 -18.09 39.42 13.14
C GLY A 579 -18.32 40.20 11.85
N THR A 580 -19.03 39.61 10.87
CA THR A 580 -19.44 40.27 9.61
C THR A 580 -20.90 39.94 9.26
N PRO A 581 -21.52 40.63 8.29
CA PRO A 581 -22.88 40.32 7.86
C PRO A 581 -23.03 38.86 7.40
N THR A 582 -24.14 38.24 7.77
CA THR A 582 -24.44 36.82 7.46
C THR A 582 -25.38 36.64 6.26
N SER A 583 -25.69 37.72 5.53
CA SER A 583 -26.53 37.70 4.34
C SER A 583 -26.06 38.68 3.28
N PHE A 584 -26.13 38.25 2.01
CA PHE A 584 -25.64 39.01 0.86
C PHE A 584 -26.57 38.88 -0.34
N HIS A 585 -26.36 39.74 -1.32
CA HIS A 585 -27.12 39.79 -2.56
C HIS A 585 -26.19 39.84 -3.77
N ASN A 586 -26.66 39.29 -4.89
CA ASN A 586 -26.03 39.39 -6.21
C ASN A 586 -24.56 38.92 -6.24
N LEU A 587 -24.29 37.68 -5.88
CA LEU A 587 -22.98 37.06 -6.06
C LEU A 587 -22.83 36.56 -7.52
N PRO A 588 -21.98 37.20 -8.34
CA PRO A 588 -21.77 36.77 -9.72
C PRO A 588 -21.10 35.39 -9.82
N PRO A 589 -21.13 34.73 -11.00
CA PRO A 589 -20.25 33.61 -11.30
C PRO A 589 -18.78 33.91 -10.99
N GLU A 590 -18.05 32.90 -10.53
CA GLU A 590 -16.63 32.93 -10.20
C GLU A 590 -16.26 33.97 -9.14
N LYS A 591 -17.17 34.21 -8.20
CA LYS A 591 -16.96 35.10 -7.05
C LYS A 591 -17.31 34.38 -5.75
N SER A 592 -16.69 34.88 -4.69
CA SER A 592 -16.88 34.38 -3.33
C SER A 592 -17.18 35.51 -2.37
N ILE A 593 -17.85 35.17 -1.28
CA ILE A 593 -18.04 36.01 -0.10
C ILE A 593 -17.54 35.26 1.12
N THR A 594 -16.94 35.98 2.07
CA THR A 594 -16.45 35.40 3.32
C THR A 594 -17.09 36.09 4.50
N MET A 595 -17.53 35.31 5.47
CA MET A 595 -18.07 35.79 6.74
C MET A 595 -17.28 35.20 7.90
N THR A 596 -17.25 35.91 9.02
CA THR A 596 -16.48 35.50 10.19
C THR A 596 -17.36 35.46 11.43
N TRP A 597 -17.10 34.53 12.33
CA TRP A 597 -17.66 34.43 13.66
C TRP A 597 -16.53 34.36 14.68
N ASP A 598 -16.76 34.99 15.83
CA ASP A 598 -15.97 34.75 17.02
C ASP A 598 -16.70 33.67 17.83
N MET A 599 -16.12 32.47 17.86
CA MET A 599 -16.68 31.29 18.53
C MET A 599 -15.94 31.04 19.83
N THR A 600 -16.65 30.99 20.96
CA THR A 600 -16.08 30.77 22.28
C THR A 600 -16.41 29.37 22.80
N VAL A 601 -15.37 28.61 23.12
CA VAL A 601 -15.46 27.28 23.74
C VAL A 601 -15.64 27.44 25.25
N PRO A 602 -16.58 26.72 25.89
CA PRO A 602 -16.73 26.74 27.34
C PRO A 602 -15.44 26.31 28.06
N GLY A 603 -15.18 26.88 29.23
CA GLY A 603 -13.98 26.56 30.03
C GLY A 603 -13.96 25.13 30.59
N ASP A 604 -15.14 24.51 30.68
CA ASP A 604 -15.39 23.14 31.15
C ASP A 604 -15.67 22.16 30.00
N ALA A 605 -15.42 22.56 28.74
CA ALA A 605 -15.59 21.68 27.59
C ALA A 605 -14.63 20.47 27.70
N ASN A 606 -15.16 19.27 27.48
CA ASN A 606 -14.36 18.05 27.49
C ASN A 606 -13.33 18.09 26.34
N PRO A 607 -12.08 17.64 26.57
CA PRO A 607 -11.11 17.47 25.50
C PRO A 607 -11.58 16.39 24.53
N ALA A 608 -11.98 16.80 23.32
CA ALA A 608 -12.52 15.92 22.29
C ALA A 608 -12.53 16.66 20.94
N VAL A 609 -12.84 15.94 19.87
CA VAL A 609 -13.19 16.54 18.58
C VAL A 609 -14.67 16.90 18.60
N TYR A 610 -15.00 18.12 18.15
CA TYR A 610 -16.36 18.61 18.02
C TYR A 610 -16.61 19.05 16.58
N ASP A 611 -17.80 18.72 16.07
CA ASP A 611 -18.25 19.21 14.77
C ASP A 611 -18.85 20.61 14.89
N ILE A 612 -18.51 21.45 13.92
CA ILE A 612 -19.22 22.70 13.63
C ILE A 612 -19.79 22.62 12.23
N HIS A 613 -20.99 23.15 12.04
CA HIS A 613 -21.69 23.08 10.75
C HIS A 613 -22.02 24.47 10.24
N ALA A 614 -21.92 24.65 8.94
CA ALA A 614 -22.40 25.83 8.24
C ALA A 614 -23.57 25.43 7.34
N ASN A 615 -24.63 26.22 7.37
CA ASN A 615 -25.74 26.08 6.44
C ASN A 615 -25.85 27.37 5.64
N ALA A 616 -25.91 27.24 4.32
CA ALA A 616 -26.14 28.34 3.39
C ALA A 616 -27.45 28.11 2.64
N ASP A 617 -28.41 29.01 2.84
CA ASP A 617 -29.63 29.10 2.03
C ASP A 617 -29.43 30.16 0.94
N PHE A 618 -29.69 29.79 -0.32
CA PHE A 618 -29.49 30.73 -1.43
C PHE A 618 -30.55 30.64 -2.53
N HIS A 619 -30.71 31.73 -3.27
CA HIS A 619 -31.69 31.85 -4.36
C HIS A 619 -30.97 32.09 -5.69
N TYR A 620 -31.44 31.44 -6.76
CA TYR A 620 -30.92 31.61 -8.11
C TYR A 620 -32.06 31.49 -9.13
N GLY A 621 -32.29 32.55 -9.93
CA GLY A 621 -33.47 32.61 -10.79
C GLY A 621 -34.75 32.38 -9.98
N ASN A 622 -35.59 31.44 -10.41
CA ASN A 622 -36.83 31.09 -9.70
C ASN A 622 -36.67 29.95 -8.67
N ASN A 623 -35.44 29.50 -8.43
CA ASN A 623 -35.16 28.33 -7.60
C ASN A 623 -34.46 28.73 -6.29
N LYS A 624 -34.47 27.80 -5.34
CA LYS A 624 -33.71 27.86 -4.10
C LYS A 624 -32.71 26.72 -4.07
N GLY A 625 -31.57 26.96 -3.43
CA GLY A 625 -30.56 25.96 -3.15
C GLY A 625 -30.14 26.03 -1.69
N GLN A 626 -29.58 24.93 -1.22
CA GLN A 626 -28.95 24.84 0.09
C GLN A 626 -27.57 24.24 -0.09
N LYS A 627 -26.61 24.69 0.72
CA LYS A 627 -25.29 24.06 0.81
C LYS A 627 -24.92 23.96 2.28
N GLN A 628 -24.36 22.82 2.65
CA GLN A 628 -23.86 22.58 3.99
C GLN A 628 -22.36 22.36 3.92
N ALA A 629 -21.69 22.69 5.01
CA ALA A 629 -20.31 22.33 5.24
C ALA A 629 -20.15 21.94 6.70
N ALA A 630 -19.25 21.03 6.98
CA ALA A 630 -18.85 20.66 8.32
C ALA A 630 -17.34 20.88 8.45
N ASN A 631 -16.92 21.22 9.66
CA ASN A 631 -15.52 21.21 10.04
C ASN A 631 -15.40 20.69 11.46
N GLN A 632 -14.26 20.09 11.77
CA GLN A 632 -13.94 19.59 13.10
C GLN A 632 -12.99 20.53 13.80
N ILE A 633 -13.23 20.71 15.09
CA ILE A 633 -12.36 21.46 15.98
C ILE A 633 -12.03 20.55 17.15
N ARG A 634 -10.73 20.32 17.37
CA ARG A 634 -10.25 19.59 18.54
C ARG A 634 -10.10 20.56 19.70
N VAL A 635 -10.87 20.30 20.75
CA VAL A 635 -10.77 21.03 22.01
C VAL A 635 -9.74 20.34 22.89
N PHE A 636 -8.82 21.12 23.45
CA PHE A 636 -7.82 20.64 24.39
C PHE A 636 -7.98 21.27 25.77
N THR A 637 -7.48 20.56 26.77
CA THR A 637 -7.09 21.20 28.03
C THR A 637 -5.93 22.15 27.78
N ALA A 638 -5.88 23.25 28.53
CA ALA A 638 -4.73 24.13 28.52
C ALA A 638 -3.43 23.33 28.84
N PRO A 639 -2.35 23.51 28.06
CA PRO A 639 -1.06 22.90 28.34
C PRO A 639 -0.52 23.29 29.74
N PRO A 640 0.37 22.48 30.33
CA PRO A 640 1.00 22.81 31.60
C PRO A 640 1.68 24.18 31.58
N SER A 641 1.56 24.93 32.67
CA SER A 641 2.22 26.23 32.84
C SER A 641 3.57 26.16 33.56
N THR A 642 4.13 24.96 33.65
CA THR A 642 5.41 24.65 34.32
C THR A 642 6.09 23.50 33.60
N ASP A 643 7.40 23.38 33.79
CA ASP A 643 8.18 22.18 33.48
C ASP A 643 7.48 20.91 33.93
N THR A 644 7.28 19.96 33.01
CA THR A 644 6.46 18.76 33.26
C THR A 644 7.01 17.54 32.51
N TYR A 645 6.95 16.36 33.12
CA TYR A 645 7.26 15.11 32.43
C TYR A 645 6.09 14.69 31.53
N LEU A 646 6.39 14.15 30.36
CA LEU A 646 5.34 13.72 29.42
C LEU A 646 4.50 12.55 29.96
N SER A 647 5.04 11.74 30.87
CA SER A 647 4.29 10.70 31.56
C SER A 647 3.25 11.24 32.55
N ASP A 648 3.42 12.46 33.07
CA ASP A 648 2.48 13.09 34.01
C ASP A 648 1.27 13.74 33.34
N ILE A 649 1.31 13.90 32.01
CA ILE A 649 0.23 14.50 31.25
C ILE A 649 -0.46 13.47 30.34
N SER A 650 -1.63 13.85 29.84
CA SER A 650 -2.37 13.02 28.88
C SER A 650 -1.87 13.34 27.48
N TRP A 651 -1.44 12.31 26.75
CA TRP A 651 -1.26 12.41 25.31
C TRP A 651 -2.62 12.48 24.62
N LEU A 652 -2.59 12.93 23.37
CA LEU A 652 -3.75 13.05 22.50
C LEU A 652 -4.15 11.71 21.89
N GLU A 653 -3.14 10.95 21.46
CA GLU A 653 -3.26 9.63 20.87
C GLU A 653 -1.91 8.92 21.03
N SER A 654 -1.95 7.60 20.98
CA SER A 654 -0.77 6.76 21.05
C SER A 654 -0.98 5.50 20.22
N THR A 655 -0.01 5.13 19.41
CA THR A 655 0.13 3.81 18.80
C THR A 655 1.40 3.15 19.30
N ASN A 656 1.42 1.82 19.27
CA ASN A 656 2.53 1.04 19.78
C ASN A 656 2.53 -0.32 19.09
N GLY A 657 3.71 -0.91 18.87
CA GLY A 657 3.84 -2.18 18.15
C GLY A 657 3.19 -3.32 18.93
N TRP A 658 3.81 -3.70 20.05
CA TRP A 658 3.26 -4.67 20.99
C TRP A 658 2.97 -4.03 22.35
N GLY A 659 1.87 -4.43 22.97
CA GLY A 659 1.41 -3.86 24.24
C GLY A 659 1.07 -2.37 24.14
N PRO A 660 0.62 -1.75 25.24
CA PRO A 660 0.39 -0.31 25.30
C PRO A 660 1.70 0.47 25.51
N VAL A 661 1.65 1.78 25.26
CA VAL A 661 2.67 2.72 25.77
C VAL A 661 2.60 2.74 27.29
N GLU A 662 3.75 2.58 27.93
CA GLU A 662 3.86 2.52 29.38
C GLU A 662 4.37 3.85 29.96
N LYS A 663 3.83 4.23 31.12
CA LYS A 663 4.23 5.46 31.84
C LYS A 663 5.17 5.10 32.98
N ASP A 664 6.34 5.74 32.98
CA ASP A 664 7.37 5.60 34.01
C ASP A 664 7.90 4.17 34.19
N MET A 665 7.76 3.34 33.15
CA MET A 665 8.27 1.97 33.05
C MET A 665 8.48 1.61 31.58
N SER A 666 9.29 0.58 31.32
CA SER A 666 9.55 0.01 29.99
C SER A 666 8.28 -0.64 29.43
N ASN A 667 8.26 -1.00 28.15
CA ASN A 667 7.14 -1.75 27.57
C ASN A 667 7.20 -3.24 27.97
N GLY A 668 6.11 -3.84 28.44
CA GLY A 668 6.07 -5.28 28.80
C GLY A 668 5.28 -6.18 27.82
N GLU A 669 4.99 -5.69 26.61
CA GLU A 669 4.30 -6.35 25.48
C GLU A 669 2.83 -6.77 25.70
N SER A 670 2.39 -7.07 26.91
CA SER A 670 1.11 -7.76 27.14
C SER A 670 -0.02 -6.80 27.53
N GLY A 671 0.16 -5.98 28.55
CA GLY A 671 -0.91 -5.12 29.05
C GLY A 671 -0.45 -4.12 30.09
N SER A 672 -1.21 -3.04 30.24
CA SER A 672 -0.77 -1.85 30.99
C SER A 672 -0.23 -2.16 32.39
N GLY A 673 0.97 -1.65 32.69
CA GLY A 673 1.62 -1.78 33.98
C GLY A 673 2.45 -3.05 34.17
N ASP A 674 2.77 -3.78 33.10
CA ASP A 674 3.61 -4.98 33.13
C ASP A 674 5.11 -4.71 32.87
N GLY A 675 5.43 -3.47 32.52
CA GLY A 675 6.79 -2.97 32.31
C GLY A 675 7.70 -3.00 33.53
N LYS A 676 9.01 -2.89 33.27
CA LYS A 676 10.06 -2.78 34.31
C LYS A 676 10.53 -1.34 34.47
N VAL A 677 11.45 -1.10 35.40
CA VAL A 677 12.09 0.22 35.52
C VAL A 677 12.85 0.52 34.22
N ILE A 678 12.56 1.67 33.60
CA ILE A 678 13.25 2.16 32.40
C ILE A 678 14.75 2.16 32.65
N THR A 679 15.49 1.41 31.85
CA THR A 679 16.94 1.29 31.99
C THR A 679 17.59 1.31 30.61
N ILE A 680 18.43 2.33 30.36
CA ILE A 680 19.15 2.49 29.09
C ILE A 680 20.64 2.59 29.39
N ASP A 681 21.45 1.71 28.78
CA ASP A 681 22.92 1.68 28.94
C ASP A 681 23.30 1.65 30.45
N GLY A 682 22.60 0.81 31.20
CA GLY A 682 22.74 0.65 32.66
C GLY A 682 22.27 1.83 33.51
N THR A 683 21.72 2.89 32.91
CA THR A 683 21.19 4.07 33.63
C THR A 683 19.69 3.93 33.83
N THR A 684 19.24 3.95 35.09
CA THR A 684 17.83 3.80 35.46
C THR A 684 17.11 5.14 35.57
N TYR A 685 15.85 5.20 35.14
CA TYR A 685 15.03 6.41 35.20
C TYR A 685 13.72 6.15 35.93
N GLU A 686 13.34 7.10 36.81
CA GLU A 686 12.04 7.05 37.51
C GLU A 686 10.88 7.59 36.66
N LYS A 687 11.20 8.34 35.60
CA LYS A 687 10.23 9.04 34.76
C LYS A 687 10.54 8.77 33.30
N GLY A 688 9.53 8.57 32.47
CA GLY A 688 9.70 8.35 31.04
C GLY A 688 8.51 7.66 30.40
N LEU A 689 8.65 7.29 29.12
CA LEU A 689 7.66 6.52 28.38
C LEU A 689 8.33 5.30 27.76
N GLY A 690 7.87 4.11 28.11
CA GLY A 690 8.30 2.85 27.49
C GLY A 690 7.40 2.47 26.32
N VAL A 691 8.00 2.14 25.18
CA VAL A 691 7.30 1.84 23.94
C VAL A 691 7.88 0.61 23.26
N HIS A 692 7.14 0.07 22.29
CA HIS A 692 7.59 -0.98 21.40
C HIS A 692 7.43 -0.51 19.96
N ALA A 693 8.45 -0.64 19.11
CA ALA A 693 8.35 -0.18 17.73
C ALA A 693 7.33 -1.01 16.91
N GLU A 694 6.65 -0.46 15.91
CA GLU A 694 6.55 0.98 15.63
C GLU A 694 5.60 1.67 16.63
N SER A 695 5.97 2.83 17.13
CA SER A 695 5.15 3.61 18.06
C SER A 695 5.09 5.08 17.68
N ALA A 696 3.99 5.72 18.06
CA ALA A 696 3.84 7.16 17.96
C ALA A 696 3.00 7.70 19.13
N ILE A 697 3.42 8.83 19.72
CA ILE A 697 2.70 9.49 20.82
C ILE A 697 2.60 10.98 20.53
N SER A 698 1.38 11.52 20.47
CA SER A 698 1.13 12.93 20.15
C SER A 698 0.69 13.72 21.40
N TYR A 699 1.22 14.94 21.58
CA TYR A 699 0.85 15.86 22.66
C TYR A 699 0.47 17.25 22.10
N TYR A 700 -0.55 17.87 22.67
CA TYR A 700 -0.84 19.29 22.46
C TYR A 700 -0.06 20.13 23.48
N ILE A 701 0.81 21.00 22.99
CA ILE A 701 1.70 21.86 23.80
C ILE A 701 1.40 23.36 23.60
N GLY A 702 0.54 23.70 22.65
CA GLY A 702 -0.13 25.01 22.52
C GLY A 702 0.80 26.22 22.33
N GLY A 703 2.03 26.04 21.86
CA GLY A 703 2.98 27.13 21.60
C GLY A 703 3.60 27.76 22.85
N LYS A 704 3.33 27.21 24.04
CA LYS A 704 3.74 27.79 25.34
C LYS A 704 5.02 27.18 25.91
N LEU A 705 5.57 26.17 25.25
CA LEU A 705 6.75 25.42 25.69
C LEU A 705 7.94 25.76 24.79
N SER A 706 9.14 25.74 25.36
CA SER A 706 10.36 26.13 24.64
C SER A 706 11.21 24.95 24.20
N GLU A 707 11.22 23.85 24.95
CA GLU A 707 12.14 22.73 24.71
C GLU A 707 11.50 21.38 25.07
N PHE A 708 11.91 20.34 24.34
CA PHE A 708 11.72 18.94 24.72
C PHE A 708 13.09 18.28 24.97
N LYS A 709 13.18 17.58 26.10
CA LYS A 709 14.38 16.84 26.50
C LYS A 709 14.04 15.41 26.87
N ALA A 710 14.87 14.47 26.45
CA ALA A 710 14.80 13.07 26.86
C ALA A 710 16.17 12.42 26.67
N ASP A 711 16.42 11.35 27.41
CA ASP A 711 17.43 10.37 27.05
C ASP A 711 16.72 9.23 26.31
N VAL A 712 17.32 8.75 25.22
CA VAL A 712 16.70 7.74 24.34
C VAL A 712 17.64 6.58 24.05
N GLY A 713 17.05 5.40 23.89
CA GLY A 713 17.74 4.15 23.60
C GLY A 713 16.80 2.95 23.75
N MET A 714 17.31 1.76 23.41
CA MET A 714 16.59 0.53 23.70
C MET A 714 16.61 0.25 25.21
N ASP A 715 15.53 -0.31 25.74
CA ASP A 715 15.55 -0.77 27.13
C ASP A 715 16.51 -1.96 27.25
N ASP A 716 17.33 -1.96 28.31
CA ASP A 716 18.32 -2.99 28.60
C ASP A 716 17.69 -4.40 28.68
N GLU A 717 16.37 -4.52 28.95
CA GLU A 717 15.67 -5.80 28.99
C GLU A 717 15.57 -6.51 27.63
N ALA A 718 15.57 -5.77 26.52
CA ALA A 718 15.57 -6.34 25.18
C ALA A 718 16.95 -6.92 24.79
N GLY A 719 18.02 -6.46 25.44
CA GLY A 719 19.38 -6.80 25.05
C GLY A 719 19.70 -6.33 23.62
N ASP A 720 20.62 -7.01 22.93
CA ASP A 720 21.14 -6.59 21.61
C ASP A 720 20.37 -7.25 20.44
N HIS A 721 19.06 -7.49 20.60
CA HIS A 721 18.26 -8.29 19.65
C HIS A 721 17.38 -7.48 18.70
N GLY A 722 17.15 -6.20 18.97
CA GLY A 722 16.30 -5.32 18.16
C GLY A 722 17.04 -4.09 17.66
N SER A 723 16.34 -3.27 16.89
CA SER A 723 16.86 -2.02 16.33
C SER A 723 15.77 -0.97 16.13
N VAL A 724 16.02 0.22 16.66
CA VAL A 724 15.04 1.29 16.68
C VAL A 724 15.59 2.62 16.17
N VAL A 725 14.71 3.48 15.68
CA VAL A 725 15.03 4.88 15.35
C VAL A 725 14.07 5.80 16.08
N PHE A 726 14.59 6.71 16.89
CA PHE A 726 13.81 7.74 17.57
C PHE A 726 13.70 8.98 16.69
N GLN A 727 12.49 9.51 16.59
CA GLN A 727 12.21 10.74 15.87
C GLN A 727 11.33 11.66 16.71
N VAL A 728 11.65 12.95 16.69
CA VAL A 728 10.80 13.99 17.28
C VAL A 728 10.26 14.87 16.16
N TRP A 729 8.95 15.06 16.17
CA TRP A 729 8.24 15.88 15.21
C TRP A 729 7.51 17.01 15.92
N ALA A 730 7.61 18.23 15.39
CA ALA A 730 6.90 19.41 15.87
C ALA A 730 6.09 20.02 14.72
N ASP A 731 4.78 20.19 14.93
CA ASP A 731 3.83 20.68 13.92
C ASP A 731 4.03 20.03 12.53
N GLY A 732 4.21 18.70 12.51
CA GLY A 732 4.40 17.91 11.28
C GLY A 732 5.82 17.95 10.69
N ASN A 733 6.76 18.69 11.28
CA ASN A 733 8.15 18.72 10.81
C ASN A 733 9.03 17.85 11.70
N LYS A 734 9.83 16.96 11.09
CA LYS A 734 10.85 16.20 11.84
C LYS A 734 11.98 17.13 12.26
N ILE A 735 12.16 17.26 13.57
CA ILE A 735 13.17 18.14 14.18
C ILE A 735 14.31 17.34 14.83
N TYR A 736 14.14 16.02 14.99
CA TYR A 736 15.16 15.12 15.51
C TYR A 736 15.08 13.73 14.87
N ASP A 737 16.24 13.09 14.70
CA ASP A 737 16.40 11.70 14.26
C ASP A 737 17.67 11.13 14.90
N SER A 738 17.57 10.01 15.61
CA SER A 738 18.72 9.38 16.28
C SER A 738 19.62 8.60 15.33
N GLY A 739 19.16 8.27 14.12
CA GLY A 739 19.64 7.11 13.38
C GLY A 739 19.29 5.79 14.08
N ILE A 740 19.79 4.67 13.54
CA ILE A 740 19.54 3.33 14.09
C ILE A 740 20.30 3.16 15.40
N LEU A 741 19.59 2.77 16.45
CA LEU A 741 20.10 2.36 17.75
C LEU A 741 19.84 0.88 17.96
N TYR A 742 20.85 0.20 18.49
CA TYR A 742 20.80 -1.20 18.96
C TYR A 742 20.92 -1.22 20.49
N GLY A 743 20.64 -2.35 21.14
CA GLY A 743 20.80 -2.52 22.59
C GLY A 743 22.21 -2.24 23.10
N SER A 744 23.24 -2.47 22.26
CA SER A 744 24.64 -2.14 22.55
C SER A 744 25.02 -0.66 22.36
N SER A 745 24.09 0.18 21.85
CA SER A 745 24.36 1.59 21.58
C SER A 745 24.39 2.40 22.88
N PRO A 746 25.30 3.38 23.00
CA PRO A 746 25.28 4.29 24.14
C PRO A 746 23.99 5.11 24.13
N LEU A 747 23.48 5.45 25.32
CA LEU A 747 22.31 6.32 25.44
C LEU A 747 22.54 7.64 24.70
N GLN A 748 21.49 8.17 24.05
CA GLN A 748 21.56 9.45 23.35
C GLN A 748 20.73 10.52 24.07
N HIS A 749 21.22 11.76 24.06
CA HIS A 749 20.51 12.91 24.60
C HIS A 749 19.75 13.63 23.50
N VAL A 750 18.45 13.80 23.71
CA VAL A 750 17.56 14.64 22.90
C VAL A 750 17.38 15.96 23.62
N ASP A 751 17.68 17.06 22.93
CA ASP A 751 17.42 18.43 23.38
C ASP A 751 17.04 19.26 22.16
N VAL A 752 15.74 19.52 21.99
CA VAL A 752 15.20 20.18 20.80
C VAL A 752 14.30 21.34 21.14
N ASP A 753 14.37 22.38 20.30
CA ASP A 753 13.56 23.59 20.39
C ASP A 753 12.11 23.31 19.96
N LEU A 754 11.17 23.74 20.79
CA LEU A 754 9.73 23.68 20.56
C LEU A 754 9.08 25.07 20.53
N THR A 755 9.87 26.14 20.48
CA THR A 755 9.36 27.50 20.54
C THR A 755 8.31 27.77 19.45
N GLY A 756 7.09 28.07 19.88
CA GLY A 756 5.95 28.33 19.01
C GLY A 756 5.24 27.09 18.47
N ALA A 757 5.77 25.88 18.72
CA ALA A 757 5.16 24.64 18.27
C ALA A 757 3.87 24.34 19.05
N LYS A 758 2.80 23.96 18.35
CA LYS A 758 1.52 23.61 18.98
C LYS A 758 1.40 22.12 19.29
N MET A 759 2.05 21.29 18.50
CA MET A 759 2.00 19.82 18.57
C MET A 759 3.40 19.23 18.69
N LEU A 760 3.53 18.21 19.54
CA LEU A 760 4.72 17.38 19.69
C LEU A 760 4.35 15.93 19.41
N LYS A 761 5.02 15.26 18.47
CA LYS A 761 4.85 13.83 18.20
C LYS A 761 6.19 13.11 18.38
N LEU A 762 6.21 12.10 19.24
CA LEU A 762 7.34 11.22 19.51
C LEU A 762 7.12 9.93 18.72
N VAL A 763 8.10 9.50 17.92
CA VAL A 763 7.96 8.32 17.05
C VAL A 763 9.16 7.39 17.25
N VAL A 764 8.90 6.09 17.33
CA VAL A 764 9.93 5.05 17.24
C VAL A 764 9.61 4.13 16.07
N THR A 765 10.54 3.98 15.12
CA THR A 765 10.39 3.08 13.97
C THR A 765 11.30 1.85 14.10
N ASN A 766 10.95 0.75 13.44
CA ASN A 766 11.63 -0.55 13.54
C ASN A 766 12.88 -0.73 12.64
N SER A 767 13.47 0.37 12.18
CA SER A 767 14.67 0.38 11.31
C SER A 767 14.60 -0.37 9.97
N GLY A 768 13.46 -1.01 9.64
CA GLY A 768 13.20 -1.73 8.40
C GLY A 768 13.49 -3.23 8.43
N ASP A 769 13.79 -3.84 9.59
CA ASP A 769 14.10 -5.27 9.74
C ASP A 769 13.04 -6.09 10.50
N GLY A 770 11.87 -5.51 10.73
CA GLY A 770 10.80 -6.07 11.56
C GLY A 770 10.91 -5.52 12.99
N ASN A 771 9.95 -5.82 13.86
CA ASN A 771 9.87 -5.16 15.17
C ASN A 771 10.16 -6.07 16.38
N ALA A 772 10.74 -7.25 16.17
CA ALA A 772 10.98 -8.18 17.27
C ALA A 772 12.02 -7.61 18.25
N TYR A 773 11.70 -7.60 19.55
CA TYR A 773 12.56 -7.07 20.63
C TYR A 773 12.79 -5.55 20.60
N ASP A 774 11.98 -4.79 19.87
CA ASP A 774 12.16 -3.33 19.73
C ASP A 774 11.58 -2.54 20.93
N HIS A 775 11.98 -2.90 22.14
CA HIS A 775 11.64 -2.16 23.36
C HIS A 775 12.50 -0.91 23.41
N ALA A 776 11.86 0.24 23.44
CA ALA A 776 12.49 1.55 23.33
C ALA A 776 11.93 2.50 24.38
N ASP A 777 12.80 3.36 24.91
CA ASP A 777 12.43 4.27 25.99
C ASP A 777 12.69 5.73 25.65
N TRP A 778 11.69 6.56 25.93
CA TRP A 778 11.84 8.01 26.08
C TRP A 778 12.09 8.32 27.56
N ALA A 779 13.30 8.07 28.03
CA ALA A 779 13.69 8.21 29.43
C ALA A 779 13.81 9.68 29.84
N GLY A 780 13.29 10.03 31.02
CA GLY A 780 13.29 11.41 31.53
C GLY A 780 12.53 12.41 30.65
N ALA A 781 11.66 11.93 29.74
CA ALA A 781 10.99 12.75 28.74
C ALA A 781 10.23 13.92 29.36
N LYS A 782 10.72 15.14 29.10
CA LYS A 782 10.30 16.36 29.78
C LYS A 782 10.15 17.51 28.79
N ILE A 783 9.12 18.31 29.02
CA ILE A 783 8.87 19.57 28.33
C ILE A 783 9.14 20.75 29.25
N ILE A 784 9.76 21.80 28.71
CA ILE A 784 10.20 22.99 29.46
C ILE A 784 9.26 24.17 29.15
N TYR A 785 8.77 24.84 30.19
CA TYR A 785 7.82 25.95 30.02
C TYR A 785 8.53 27.24 29.60
N ASN A 786 7.99 27.93 28.59
CA ASN A 786 8.55 29.18 28.13
C ASN A 786 8.19 30.33 29.11
N THR A 787 9.20 30.87 29.79
CA THR A 787 9.02 31.99 30.73
C THR A 787 8.91 33.36 30.04
N ASN A 788 9.17 33.44 28.73
CA ASN A 788 9.01 34.62 27.88
C ASN A 788 8.21 34.25 26.60
N PRO A 789 6.87 34.18 26.68
CA PRO A 789 6.01 33.79 25.57
C PRO A 789 6.00 34.80 24.41
#